data_AF-A0A5A8F7R9-F1
#
_entry.id   AF-A0A5A8F7R9-F1
#
_cell.length_a   1.000
_cell.length_b   1.000
_cell.length_c   1.000
_cell.angle_alpha   90.00
_cell.angle_beta   90.00
_cell.angle_gamma   90.00
#
_symmetry.space_group_name_H-M   'P 1'
#
loop_
_entity.id
_entity.type
_entity.pdbx_description
1 polymer ?
#
loop_
_entity_poly.entity_id
_entity_poly.type
_entity_poly.pdbx_seq_one_letter_code
_entity_poly.pdbx_strand_id
1 'polypeptide(L)'
;MNTILLITFGYFGLLFLIAYYGEKIFKKNKKLISNPYIYSLTLGVFCTTWTYYGSIGKAATTGLDFITIYIGPTLVVFTWWIFLKHVIRISEEHNITSIADFISFRYGKSKYLGVIVSLFCIFGIIPYIALQLKAINETYAIITKANLRYDQSLVKDFSFYFSLTIGLIGAVFGTRHVTEARKHPGLISIIAFESIVKLAIFLVAGIYITFFMFNGFEDIFNKMADNSNFLISNKFDDLITIKDSPSSYFQWFTMLIMSMFAVMFLPRQFHVTVVENMDSEHVDKAMYMFPLYLFLINLFVVPIAFAGILIFNNTGDPDYYIINIFVSNHKYLFALLVYLGGLAAGSGMIIVSSVSITHMVVNNILVPLFVKKLVKINLTYILIFFKRLLVVLIVLVSFFYYKYIGAHFSLVSIGLTSFAAVSQFAPTVFLGMFWSKVNEKGAIAGIITGFLIWFYTLIVPDMVNAGILSEKIMFDGLFGLSFLRPYSLFGLDSLDIWSHSFFWSMFFNITAIVIVSLYTKQTETEIETSLIFEKEFYLRELLKVKKKTIVDLSYEDIHSLLSKFIGEKIAEEKLKSHLEMRGKGVGELTLADIADLRDYTEKIISEVVGPSASKLVVESYLEMLGKGEDKVIDIFKDLVSYSISESKDTLIKRVSELNVLLEISKIFSSTGGLNQKIIKSLNLLKKTFKFDLVVLRVMKGNVLKMTAYAGQLAQNLDLDRTVEEVKDTFLGKSIEEKKPIAINDIDLIALNEKVIDIKEAGFISFCHLPLIIEGEVKGVISFFSKIYKGMYTNEFIALLESVAHQIAFSIKSHEQTRELIKMREISKELEIARTIQSSLLPDKPPDIPNVEFAGVCYTYEFVGGDYYDYFEISDNILDIVIADVSGHNVASALIMSEVRTLLKSIIATNPDCEPKDIITKLNSEIYEDLEKLEFIITLVYLRVDFKNQKIIYTNAGHPKPVICRESQSFELTEGDLLLGVLKDYKYSQSETQFQPNDMIFLYTDGITEAENEKGEFFGYERLEKVIINNCGTSPNDLIAYIYESLLEFTNDTKQKDDITMMALKIK
;
A
#
# COMPACT_ATOMS: atom_id res chain seq x y z
N MET A 1 -18.20 -40.85 -37.26
CA MET A 1 -17.13 -40.62 -36.27
C MET A 1 -16.01 -39.75 -36.83
N ASN A 2 -15.25 -40.20 -37.84
CA ASN A 2 -14.08 -39.47 -38.38
C ASN A 2 -14.41 -38.06 -38.89
N THR A 3 -15.56 -37.86 -39.55
CA THR A 3 -15.99 -36.54 -40.04
C THR A 3 -16.21 -35.53 -38.91
N ILE A 4 -16.81 -35.96 -37.80
CA ILE A 4 -17.09 -35.07 -36.65
C ILE A 4 -15.80 -34.71 -35.93
N LEU A 5 -14.86 -35.66 -35.81
CA LEU A 5 -13.52 -35.39 -35.30
C LEU A 5 -12.80 -34.36 -36.17
N LEU A 6 -12.81 -34.55 -37.50
CA LEU A 6 -12.16 -33.62 -38.44
C LEU A 6 -12.76 -32.21 -38.36
N ILE A 7 -14.09 -32.10 -38.23
CA ILE A 7 -14.78 -30.81 -38.05
C ILE A 7 -14.43 -30.18 -36.70
N THR A 8 -14.39 -30.97 -35.63
CA THR A 8 -14.05 -30.51 -34.28
C THR A 8 -12.61 -29.97 -34.23
N PHE A 9 -11.64 -30.72 -34.74
CA PHE A 9 -10.25 -30.26 -34.81
C PHE A 9 -10.06 -29.12 -35.81
N GLY A 10 -10.81 -29.11 -36.92
CA GLY A 10 -10.84 -27.99 -37.87
C GLY A 10 -11.35 -26.71 -37.23
N TYR A 11 -12.38 -26.79 -36.39
CA TYR A 11 -12.89 -25.68 -35.60
C TYR A 11 -11.83 -25.15 -34.62
N PHE A 12 -11.09 -26.03 -33.94
CA PHE A 12 -9.97 -25.61 -33.10
C PHE A 12 -8.82 -24.96 -33.89
N GLY A 13 -8.54 -25.44 -35.10
CA GLY A 13 -7.63 -24.78 -36.03
C GLY A 13 -8.11 -23.37 -36.39
N LEU A 14 -9.42 -23.19 -36.59
CA LEU A 14 -10.02 -21.88 -36.84
C LEU A 14 -9.87 -20.96 -35.61
N LEU A 15 -10.15 -21.44 -34.39
CA LEU A 15 -9.92 -20.66 -33.16
C LEU A 15 -8.46 -20.25 -33.02
N PHE A 16 -7.51 -21.15 -33.33
CA PHE A 16 -6.08 -20.83 -33.34
C PHE A 16 -5.75 -19.72 -34.34
N LEU A 17 -6.31 -19.78 -35.55
CA LEU A 17 -6.12 -18.74 -36.57
C LEU A 17 -6.70 -17.39 -36.11
N ILE A 18 -7.90 -17.38 -35.56
CA ILE A 18 -8.55 -16.16 -35.05
C ILE A 18 -7.72 -15.53 -33.93
N ALA A 19 -7.22 -16.35 -32.99
CA ALA A 19 -6.34 -15.88 -31.93
C ALA A 19 -5.05 -15.26 -32.47
N TYR A 20 -4.40 -15.94 -33.42
CA TYR A 20 -3.17 -15.47 -34.07
C TYR A 20 -3.39 -14.16 -34.83
N TYR A 21 -4.48 -14.04 -35.60
CA TYR A 21 -4.81 -12.83 -36.31
C TYR A 21 -5.22 -11.70 -35.37
N GLY A 22 -5.99 -11.98 -34.32
CA GLY A 22 -6.33 -11.00 -33.28
C GLY A 22 -5.08 -10.38 -32.66
N GLU A 23 -4.09 -11.19 -32.31
CA GLU A 23 -2.82 -10.69 -31.79
C GLU A 23 -2.06 -9.82 -32.81
N LYS A 24 -2.00 -10.26 -34.08
CA LYS A 24 -1.33 -9.50 -35.16
C LYS A 24 -2.02 -8.18 -35.48
N ILE A 25 -3.35 -8.15 -35.44
CA ILE A 25 -4.16 -6.93 -35.65
C ILE A 25 -3.96 -5.98 -34.48
N PHE A 26 -3.92 -6.48 -33.23
CA PHE A 26 -3.68 -5.65 -32.05
C PHE A 26 -2.36 -4.88 -32.13
N LYS A 27 -1.28 -5.56 -32.57
CA LYS A 27 0.04 -4.93 -32.77
C LYS A 27 0.04 -3.85 -33.86
N LYS A 28 -0.85 -3.92 -34.85
CA LYS A 28 -0.96 -2.95 -35.96
C LYS A 28 -1.95 -1.82 -35.68
N ASN A 29 -3.09 -2.12 -35.06
CA ASN A 29 -4.17 -1.17 -34.82
C ASN A 29 -4.98 -1.56 -33.57
N LYS A 30 -4.55 -1.01 -32.42
CA LYS A 30 -5.14 -1.27 -31.10
C LYS A 30 -6.64 -0.98 -31.02
N LYS A 31 -7.12 0.05 -31.75
CA LYS A 31 -8.53 0.50 -31.70
C LYS A 31 -9.53 -0.52 -32.26
N LEU A 32 -9.11 -1.39 -33.18
CA LEU A 32 -10.03 -2.36 -33.80
C LEU A 32 -10.49 -3.43 -32.79
N ILE A 33 -9.61 -3.81 -31.87
CA ILE A 33 -9.87 -4.84 -30.85
C ILE A 33 -10.35 -4.21 -29.55
N SER A 34 -9.91 -3.00 -29.21
CA SER A 34 -10.39 -2.26 -28.04
C SER A 34 -11.75 -1.58 -28.28
N ASN A 35 -12.71 -2.29 -28.85
CA ASN A 35 -14.03 -1.76 -29.16
C ASN A 35 -15.06 -2.19 -28.08
N PRO A 36 -15.93 -1.28 -27.59
CA PRO A 36 -17.01 -1.61 -26.65
C PRO A 36 -17.89 -2.79 -27.10
N TYR A 37 -18.12 -2.98 -28.40
CA TYR A 37 -18.93 -4.09 -28.92
C TYR A 37 -18.25 -5.45 -28.73
N ILE A 38 -16.93 -5.52 -28.96
CA ILE A 38 -16.16 -6.75 -28.77
C ILE A 38 -16.14 -7.10 -27.29
N TYR A 39 -15.91 -6.12 -26.41
CA TYR A 39 -15.97 -6.30 -24.96
C TYR A 39 -17.35 -6.79 -24.50
N SER A 40 -18.43 -6.23 -25.05
CA SER A 40 -19.80 -6.69 -24.73
C SER A 40 -20.03 -8.14 -25.14
N LEU A 41 -19.48 -8.56 -26.29
CA LEU A 41 -19.56 -9.95 -26.77
C LEU A 41 -18.72 -10.90 -25.92
N THR A 42 -17.60 -10.46 -25.35
CA THR A 42 -16.78 -11.33 -24.48
C THR A 42 -17.46 -11.65 -23.16
N LEU A 43 -18.32 -10.77 -22.64
CA LEU A 43 -19.20 -11.08 -21.50
C LEU A 43 -20.15 -12.25 -21.80
N GLY A 44 -20.40 -12.52 -23.09
CA GLY A 44 -21.08 -13.71 -23.56
C GLY A 44 -20.48 -15.02 -23.03
N VAL A 45 -19.23 -15.06 -22.55
CA VAL A 45 -18.62 -16.23 -21.87
C VAL A 45 -19.43 -16.70 -20.64
N PHE A 46 -20.36 -15.89 -20.13
CA PHE A 46 -21.36 -16.32 -19.16
C PHE A 46 -22.31 -17.40 -19.69
N CYS A 47 -22.66 -17.33 -20.97
CA CYS A 47 -23.51 -18.31 -21.65
C CYS A 47 -22.67 -19.51 -22.08
N THR A 48 -22.69 -20.58 -21.28
CA THR A 48 -21.87 -21.79 -21.48
C THR A 48 -22.69 -22.96 -22.03
N THR A 49 -22.15 -24.19 -22.07
CA THR A 49 -22.96 -25.38 -22.45
C THR A 49 -24.21 -25.53 -21.56
N TRP A 50 -24.14 -25.00 -20.34
CA TRP A 50 -25.26 -24.87 -19.43
C TRP A 50 -26.41 -24.03 -20.01
N THR A 51 -26.11 -22.86 -20.57
CA THR A 51 -27.11 -22.02 -21.24
C THR A 51 -27.63 -22.66 -22.52
N TYR A 52 -26.73 -23.31 -23.25
CA TYR A 52 -27.02 -23.83 -24.56
C TYR A 52 -27.86 -25.12 -24.53
N TYR A 53 -27.61 -26.01 -23.57
CA TYR A 53 -28.30 -27.31 -23.41
C TYR A 53 -29.12 -27.35 -22.12
N GLY A 54 -28.46 -27.10 -20.99
CA GLY A 54 -29.08 -27.22 -19.66
C GLY A 54 -30.28 -26.30 -19.40
N SER A 55 -30.35 -25.13 -20.03
CA SER A 55 -31.54 -24.24 -19.90
C SER A 55 -32.77 -24.84 -20.56
N ILE A 56 -32.60 -25.60 -21.64
CA ILE A 56 -33.67 -26.31 -22.31
C ILE A 56 -34.16 -27.45 -21.42
N GLY A 57 -33.24 -28.22 -20.82
CA GLY A 57 -33.62 -29.29 -19.91
C GLY A 57 -34.26 -28.78 -18.62
N LYS A 58 -33.78 -27.66 -18.07
CA LYS A 58 -34.39 -26.99 -16.92
C LYS A 58 -35.79 -26.43 -17.27
N ALA A 59 -35.96 -25.84 -18.46
CA ALA A 59 -37.26 -25.39 -18.94
C ALA A 59 -38.23 -26.57 -19.15
N ALA A 60 -37.75 -27.73 -19.60
CA ALA A 60 -38.56 -28.92 -19.81
C ALA A 60 -38.93 -29.68 -18.51
N THR A 61 -38.18 -29.45 -17.42
CA THR A 61 -38.36 -30.16 -16.14
C THR A 61 -39.04 -29.31 -15.07
N THR A 62 -38.61 -28.06 -14.88
CA THR A 62 -39.08 -27.17 -13.82
C THR A 62 -39.68 -25.86 -14.34
N GLY A 63 -39.87 -25.71 -15.65
CA GLY A 63 -40.56 -24.55 -16.21
C GLY A 63 -39.71 -23.29 -16.12
N LEU A 64 -40.30 -22.19 -15.65
CA LEU A 64 -39.69 -20.85 -15.69
C LEU A 64 -38.46 -20.65 -14.78
N ASP A 65 -38.12 -21.59 -13.89
CA ASP A 65 -36.96 -21.52 -12.98
C ASP A 65 -35.64 -21.11 -13.67
N PHE A 66 -35.42 -21.56 -14.90
CA PHE A 66 -34.17 -21.29 -15.63
C PHE A 66 -33.95 -19.79 -15.91
N ILE A 67 -35.04 -19.02 -16.02
CA ILE A 67 -34.99 -17.58 -16.35
C ILE A 67 -34.30 -16.78 -15.23
N THR A 68 -34.40 -17.23 -13.98
CA THR A 68 -33.78 -16.55 -12.82
C THR A 68 -32.27 -16.38 -12.98
N ILE A 69 -31.61 -17.33 -13.66
CA ILE A 69 -30.16 -17.33 -13.94
C ILE A 69 -29.76 -16.20 -14.91
N TYR A 70 -30.70 -15.67 -15.69
CA TYR A 70 -30.48 -14.61 -16.68
C TYR A 70 -31.03 -13.25 -16.25
N ILE A 71 -32.14 -13.27 -15.51
CA ILE A 71 -32.68 -12.06 -14.88
C ILE A 71 -31.70 -11.52 -13.84
N GLY A 72 -31.09 -12.38 -13.01
CA GLY A 72 -30.12 -11.96 -12.00
C GLY A 72 -28.98 -11.11 -12.58
N PRO A 73 -28.20 -11.61 -13.55
CA PRO A 73 -27.18 -10.82 -14.25
C PRO A 73 -27.74 -9.55 -14.89
N THR A 74 -28.92 -9.60 -15.49
CA THR A 74 -29.56 -8.42 -16.10
C THR A 74 -29.83 -7.33 -15.07
N LEU A 75 -30.26 -7.70 -13.85
CA LEU A 75 -30.50 -6.77 -12.76
C LEU A 75 -29.20 -6.21 -12.17
N VAL A 76 -28.18 -7.05 -11.99
CA VAL A 76 -26.91 -6.59 -11.39
C VAL A 76 -26.14 -5.65 -12.31
N VAL A 77 -26.35 -5.74 -13.62
CA VAL A 77 -25.75 -4.84 -14.62
C VAL A 77 -26.10 -3.36 -14.36
N PHE A 78 -27.27 -3.05 -13.80
CA PHE A 78 -27.61 -1.66 -13.42
C PHE A 78 -26.65 -1.08 -12.35
N THR A 79 -26.03 -1.94 -11.54
CA THR A 79 -25.04 -1.53 -10.52
C THR A 79 -23.64 -1.32 -11.10
N TRP A 80 -23.38 -1.75 -12.35
CA TRP A 80 -22.03 -1.75 -12.92
C TRP A 80 -21.45 -0.35 -13.12
N TRP A 81 -22.30 0.66 -13.34
CA TRP A 81 -21.82 2.04 -13.52
C TRP A 81 -21.09 2.58 -12.27
N ILE A 82 -21.48 2.12 -11.06
CA ILE A 82 -20.80 2.43 -9.80
C ILE A 82 -19.81 1.34 -9.48
N PHE A 83 -20.30 0.11 -9.28
CA PHE A 83 -19.51 -0.95 -8.68
C PHE A 83 -18.42 -1.45 -9.63
N LEU A 84 -18.79 -1.81 -10.86
CA LEU A 84 -17.85 -2.46 -11.77
C LEU A 84 -16.81 -1.46 -12.28
N LYS A 85 -17.20 -0.22 -12.61
CA LYS A 85 -16.25 0.83 -12.97
C LYS A 85 -15.22 1.09 -11.85
N HIS A 86 -15.66 1.12 -10.59
CA HIS A 86 -14.75 1.28 -9.45
C HIS A 86 -13.77 0.12 -9.33
N VAL A 87 -14.27 -1.12 -9.44
CA VAL A 87 -13.43 -2.33 -9.43
C VAL A 87 -12.42 -2.33 -10.58
N ILE A 88 -12.83 -1.94 -11.79
CA ILE A 88 -11.94 -1.81 -12.96
C ILE A 88 -10.87 -0.76 -12.71
N ARG A 89 -11.22 0.43 -12.23
CA ARG A 89 -10.25 1.51 -11.95
C ARG A 89 -9.22 1.12 -10.90
N ILE A 90 -9.65 0.57 -9.76
CA ILE A 90 -8.72 0.08 -8.72
C ILE A 90 -7.82 -1.01 -9.28
N SER A 91 -8.41 -1.93 -10.06
CA SER A 91 -7.64 -2.99 -10.69
C SER A 91 -6.64 -2.44 -11.71
N GLU A 92 -6.99 -1.37 -12.43
CA GLU A 92 -6.17 -0.60 -13.38
C GLU A 92 -5.04 0.21 -12.73
N GLU A 93 -5.26 0.77 -11.56
CA GLU A 93 -4.23 1.52 -10.87
C GLU A 93 -3.21 0.60 -10.17
N HIS A 94 -3.66 -0.52 -9.61
CA HIS A 94 -2.87 -1.37 -8.71
C HIS A 94 -2.45 -2.73 -9.29
N ASN A 95 -2.56 -2.93 -10.60
CA ASN A 95 -2.12 -4.16 -11.29
C ASN A 95 -2.73 -5.43 -10.71
N ILE A 96 -4.01 -5.36 -10.35
CA ILE A 96 -4.76 -6.51 -9.85
C ILE A 96 -5.14 -7.41 -11.03
N THR A 97 -4.75 -8.68 -10.98
CA THR A 97 -4.88 -9.63 -12.10
C THR A 97 -5.93 -10.73 -11.90
N SER A 98 -6.53 -10.80 -10.70
CA SER A 98 -7.53 -11.81 -10.36
C SER A 98 -8.43 -11.37 -9.21
N ILE A 99 -9.53 -12.08 -8.98
CA ILE A 99 -10.42 -11.83 -7.83
C ILE A 99 -9.73 -12.10 -6.49
N ALA A 100 -8.80 -13.07 -6.43
CA ALA A 100 -8.00 -13.32 -5.23
C ALA A 100 -7.07 -12.15 -4.92
N ASP A 101 -6.44 -11.58 -5.95
CA ASP A 101 -5.61 -10.39 -5.81
C ASP A 101 -6.46 -9.19 -5.37
N PHE A 102 -7.67 -9.05 -5.92
CA PHE A 102 -8.59 -7.95 -5.58
C PHE A 102 -8.99 -7.98 -4.11
N ILE A 103 -9.41 -9.15 -3.63
CA ILE A 103 -9.76 -9.36 -2.23
C ILE A 103 -8.51 -9.18 -1.35
N SER A 104 -7.38 -9.81 -1.68
CA SER A 104 -6.12 -9.66 -0.94
C SER A 104 -5.68 -8.20 -0.82
N PHE A 105 -5.76 -7.43 -1.91
CA PHE A 105 -5.35 -6.03 -1.96
C PHE A 105 -6.20 -5.16 -1.03
N ARG A 106 -7.51 -5.39 -0.96
CA ARG A 106 -8.40 -4.66 -0.04
C ARG A 106 -8.02 -4.83 1.43
N TYR A 107 -7.51 -6.00 1.82
CA TYR A 107 -7.18 -6.33 3.20
C TYR A 107 -5.65 -6.33 3.41
N GLY A 108 -5.01 -5.19 3.11
CA GLY A 108 -3.59 -4.97 3.40
C GLY A 108 -2.60 -5.79 2.56
N LYS A 109 -2.98 -6.19 1.33
CA LYS A 109 -2.20 -7.10 0.47
C LYS A 109 -1.91 -8.46 1.15
N SER A 110 -2.89 -9.01 1.88
CA SER A 110 -2.72 -10.26 2.63
C SER A 110 -2.42 -11.47 1.74
N LYS A 111 -1.30 -12.15 2.02
CA LYS A 111 -0.89 -13.39 1.34
C LYS A 111 -1.81 -14.55 1.69
N TYR A 112 -2.17 -14.68 2.96
CA TYR A 112 -3.02 -15.78 3.43
C TYR A 112 -4.40 -15.73 2.78
N LEU A 113 -4.99 -14.53 2.73
CA LEU A 113 -6.29 -14.34 2.10
C LEU A 113 -6.25 -14.65 0.60
N GLY A 114 -5.21 -14.20 -0.12
CA GLY A 114 -5.01 -14.53 -1.54
C GLY A 114 -4.90 -16.04 -1.81
N VAL A 115 -4.17 -16.78 -0.96
CA VAL A 115 -4.08 -18.26 -1.04
C VAL A 115 -5.44 -18.92 -0.80
N ILE A 116 -6.17 -18.51 0.26
CA ILE A 116 -7.47 -19.08 0.63
C ILE A 116 -8.48 -18.90 -0.50
N VAL A 117 -8.61 -17.68 -1.03
CA VAL A 117 -9.53 -17.40 -2.15
C VAL A 117 -9.13 -18.18 -3.40
N SER A 118 -7.82 -18.32 -3.68
CA SER A 118 -7.34 -19.08 -4.83
C SER A 118 -7.67 -20.57 -4.72
N LEU A 119 -7.44 -21.20 -3.56
CA LEU A 119 -7.77 -22.59 -3.31
C LEU A 119 -9.28 -22.84 -3.45
N PHE A 120 -10.10 -21.98 -2.86
CA PHE A 120 -11.55 -22.12 -2.95
C PHE A 120 -12.10 -21.89 -4.36
N CYS A 121 -11.50 -20.99 -5.14
CA CYS A 121 -11.81 -20.84 -6.57
C CYS A 121 -11.50 -22.12 -7.37
N ILE A 122 -10.40 -22.81 -7.08
CA ILE A 122 -10.06 -24.09 -7.70
C ILE A 122 -11.16 -25.12 -7.44
N PHE A 123 -11.54 -25.32 -6.17
CA PHE A 123 -12.59 -26.26 -5.80
C PHE A 123 -13.96 -25.90 -6.38
N GLY A 124 -14.29 -24.61 -6.44
CA GLY A 124 -15.56 -24.14 -7.01
C GLY A 124 -15.66 -24.29 -8.53
N ILE A 125 -14.55 -24.15 -9.28
CA ILE A 125 -14.58 -24.14 -10.76
C ILE A 125 -14.30 -25.51 -11.38
N ILE A 126 -13.51 -26.40 -10.76
CA ILE A 126 -13.22 -27.73 -11.31
C ILE A 126 -14.51 -28.49 -11.72
N PRO A 127 -15.55 -28.59 -10.86
CA PRO A 127 -16.81 -29.22 -11.24
C PRO A 127 -17.47 -28.54 -12.46
N TYR A 128 -17.35 -27.22 -12.56
CA TYR A 128 -17.91 -26.46 -13.67
C TYR A 128 -17.17 -26.69 -14.99
N ILE A 129 -15.84 -26.87 -14.98
CA ILE A 129 -15.07 -27.25 -16.18
C ILE A 129 -15.45 -28.68 -16.58
N ALA A 130 -15.53 -29.59 -15.61
CA ALA A 130 -15.95 -30.98 -15.82
C ALA A 130 -17.35 -31.07 -16.47
N LEU A 131 -18.26 -30.20 -16.04
CA LEU A 131 -19.59 -30.04 -16.62
C LEU A 131 -19.55 -29.70 -18.12
N GLN A 132 -18.64 -28.83 -18.57
CA GLN A 132 -18.55 -28.50 -19.99
C GLN A 132 -18.03 -29.69 -20.81
N LEU A 133 -17.06 -30.43 -20.27
CA LEU A 133 -16.53 -31.65 -20.90
C LEU A 133 -17.61 -32.72 -21.05
N LYS A 134 -18.46 -32.90 -20.02
CA LYS A 134 -19.61 -33.79 -20.06
C LYS A 134 -20.55 -33.47 -21.22
N ALA A 135 -20.99 -32.21 -21.32
CA ALA A 135 -21.93 -31.79 -22.36
C ALA A 135 -21.39 -32.01 -23.78
N ILE A 136 -20.10 -31.74 -24.00
CA ILE A 136 -19.46 -31.95 -25.31
C ILE A 136 -19.34 -33.44 -25.63
N ASN A 137 -19.02 -34.28 -24.64
CA ASN A 137 -18.93 -35.71 -24.85
C ASN A 137 -20.29 -36.37 -25.13
N GLU A 138 -21.33 -35.97 -24.41
CA GLU A 138 -22.68 -36.51 -24.57
C GLU A 138 -23.27 -36.10 -25.92
N THR A 139 -23.10 -34.84 -26.33
CA THR A 139 -23.51 -34.40 -27.68
C THR A 139 -22.72 -35.08 -28.80
N TYR A 140 -21.41 -35.33 -28.61
CA TYR A 140 -20.62 -36.14 -29.54
C TYR A 140 -21.17 -37.57 -29.67
N ALA A 141 -21.51 -38.21 -28.55
CA ALA A 141 -22.05 -39.57 -28.53
C ALA A 141 -23.42 -39.64 -29.23
N ILE A 142 -24.28 -38.64 -29.02
CA ILE A 142 -25.60 -38.54 -29.67
C ILE A 142 -25.46 -38.50 -31.20
N ILE A 143 -24.58 -37.64 -31.75
CA ILE A 143 -24.43 -37.52 -33.21
C ILE A 143 -23.75 -38.75 -33.82
N THR A 144 -22.76 -39.31 -33.12
CA THR A 144 -22.04 -40.51 -33.60
C THR A 144 -22.83 -41.80 -33.41
N LYS A 145 -23.94 -41.78 -32.65
CA LYS A 145 -24.63 -42.96 -32.13
C LYS A 145 -23.67 -43.91 -31.40
N ALA A 146 -22.63 -43.37 -30.78
CA ALA A 146 -21.68 -44.16 -30.02
C ALA A 146 -22.28 -44.52 -28.65
N ASN A 147 -22.11 -45.77 -28.21
CA ASN A 147 -22.47 -46.14 -26.85
C ASN A 147 -21.49 -45.50 -25.87
N LEU A 148 -21.99 -44.61 -25.02
CA LEU A 148 -21.27 -44.06 -23.88
C LEU A 148 -20.89 -45.20 -22.93
N ARG A 149 -19.63 -45.62 -22.95
CA ARG A 149 -19.08 -46.56 -21.98
C ARG A 149 -18.06 -45.79 -21.14
N TYR A 150 -18.47 -45.39 -19.95
CA TYR A 150 -17.61 -44.67 -18.99
C TYR A 150 -16.39 -45.49 -18.55
N ASP A 151 -16.44 -46.82 -18.73
CA ASP A 151 -15.37 -47.78 -18.42
C ASP A 151 -14.39 -48.05 -19.58
N GLN A 152 -14.40 -47.21 -20.62
CA GLN A 152 -13.43 -47.33 -21.72
C GLN A 152 -12.01 -46.93 -21.30
N SER A 153 -11.02 -47.59 -21.94
CA SER A 153 -9.62 -47.22 -21.80
C SER A 153 -9.39 -45.76 -22.25
N LEU A 154 -8.50 -45.05 -21.56
CA LEU A 154 -8.20 -43.63 -21.81
C LEU A 154 -7.87 -43.33 -23.28
N VAL A 155 -7.28 -44.29 -23.99
CA VAL A 155 -6.86 -44.19 -25.40
C VAL A 155 -8.04 -44.19 -26.38
N LYS A 156 -9.23 -44.62 -25.97
CA LYS A 156 -10.44 -44.60 -26.82
C LYS A 156 -11.43 -43.49 -26.46
N ASP A 157 -11.12 -42.72 -25.42
CA ASP A 157 -12.01 -41.71 -24.85
C ASP A 157 -11.86 -40.37 -25.59
N PHE A 158 -12.90 -39.96 -26.32
CA PHE A 158 -12.92 -38.66 -27.01
C PHE A 158 -12.72 -37.49 -26.04
N SER A 159 -13.28 -37.57 -24.84
CA SER A 159 -13.18 -36.51 -23.83
C SER A 159 -11.74 -36.28 -23.39
N PHE A 160 -10.91 -37.33 -23.36
CA PHE A 160 -9.50 -37.21 -23.00
C PHE A 160 -8.70 -36.43 -24.04
N TYR A 161 -8.82 -36.79 -25.32
CA TYR A 161 -8.16 -36.06 -26.41
C TYR A 161 -8.67 -34.63 -26.53
N PHE A 162 -9.98 -34.44 -26.38
CA PHE A 162 -10.59 -33.12 -26.35
C PHE A 162 -9.97 -32.24 -25.23
N SER A 163 -9.91 -32.78 -24.02
CA SER A 163 -9.32 -32.12 -22.84
C SER A 163 -7.85 -31.77 -23.03
N LEU A 164 -7.08 -32.68 -23.62
CA LEU A 164 -5.66 -32.46 -23.91
C LEU A 164 -5.48 -31.36 -24.96
N THR A 165 -6.22 -31.41 -26.07
CA THR A 165 -6.12 -30.42 -27.15
C THR A 165 -6.55 -29.03 -26.67
N ILE A 166 -7.67 -28.92 -25.94
CA ILE A 166 -8.13 -27.63 -25.43
C ILE A 166 -7.18 -27.08 -24.35
N GLY A 167 -6.62 -27.95 -23.50
CA GLY A 167 -5.59 -27.59 -22.53
C GLY A 167 -4.31 -27.07 -23.19
N LEU A 168 -3.86 -27.71 -24.27
CA LEU A 168 -2.70 -27.25 -25.05
C LEU A 168 -2.96 -25.91 -25.73
N ILE A 169 -4.14 -25.72 -26.33
CA ILE A 169 -4.55 -24.44 -26.92
C ILE A 169 -4.57 -23.35 -25.85
N GLY A 170 -5.20 -23.61 -24.69
CA GLY A 170 -5.23 -22.68 -23.56
C GLY A 170 -3.82 -22.35 -23.05
N ALA A 171 -2.92 -23.33 -22.97
CA ALA A 171 -1.54 -23.12 -22.57
C ALA A 171 -0.77 -22.23 -23.56
N VAL A 172 -0.95 -22.44 -24.87
CA VAL A 172 -0.26 -21.66 -25.91
C VAL A 172 -0.72 -20.21 -25.93
N PHE A 173 -2.03 -19.95 -25.78
CA PHE A 173 -2.58 -18.59 -25.92
C PHE A 173 -2.71 -17.82 -24.61
N GLY A 174 -2.93 -18.50 -23.49
CA GLY A 174 -3.12 -17.85 -22.18
C GLY A 174 -1.82 -17.57 -21.41
N THR A 175 -0.66 -18.04 -21.87
CA THR A 175 0.59 -17.99 -21.07
C THR A 175 1.85 -17.64 -21.88
N ARG A 176 1.67 -17.06 -23.08
CA ARG A 176 2.76 -16.96 -24.09
C ARG A 176 3.86 -15.94 -23.74
N HIS A 177 3.54 -14.86 -23.03
CA HIS A 177 4.50 -13.83 -22.64
C HIS A 177 4.49 -13.64 -21.11
N VAL A 178 5.66 -13.36 -20.52
CA VAL A 178 5.82 -13.12 -19.06
C VAL A 178 5.47 -11.70 -18.67
N THR A 179 5.69 -10.78 -19.60
CA THR A 179 5.76 -9.34 -19.36
C THR A 179 4.62 -8.55 -19.99
N GLU A 180 3.67 -9.18 -20.66
CA GLU A 180 2.65 -8.43 -21.39
C GLU A 180 1.44 -8.06 -20.51
N ALA A 181 1.55 -6.87 -19.92
CA ALA A 181 0.55 -5.82 -20.02
C ALA A 181 -0.93 -6.26 -20.05
N ARG A 182 -1.45 -6.81 -18.94
CA ARG A 182 -2.87 -6.98 -18.57
C ARG A 182 -3.84 -7.69 -19.53
N LYS A 183 -3.62 -7.66 -20.85
CA LYS A 183 -4.69 -7.79 -21.84
C LYS A 183 -4.24 -8.77 -22.92
N HIS A 184 -5.00 -9.85 -23.08
CA HIS A 184 -4.77 -10.95 -24.02
C HIS A 184 -5.69 -10.78 -25.24
N PRO A 185 -5.31 -9.96 -26.25
CA PRO A 185 -6.18 -9.65 -27.39
C PRO A 185 -6.56 -10.89 -28.21
N GLY A 186 -5.68 -11.90 -28.29
CA GLY A 186 -5.98 -13.18 -28.92
C GLY A 186 -7.09 -13.95 -28.21
N LEU A 187 -7.09 -13.94 -26.87
CA LEU A 187 -8.11 -14.58 -26.05
C LEU A 187 -9.46 -13.86 -26.17
N ILE A 188 -9.47 -12.53 -26.08
CA ILE A 188 -10.66 -11.69 -26.29
C ILE A 188 -11.30 -11.97 -27.64
N SER A 189 -10.49 -12.08 -28.70
CA SER A 189 -10.96 -12.35 -30.07
C SER A 189 -11.64 -13.72 -30.20
N ILE A 190 -11.09 -14.76 -29.55
CA ILE A 190 -11.69 -16.10 -29.51
C ILE A 190 -13.08 -16.02 -28.87
N ILE A 191 -13.18 -15.44 -27.66
CA ILE A 191 -14.42 -15.44 -26.88
C ILE A 191 -15.52 -14.66 -27.61
N ALA A 192 -15.18 -13.52 -28.22
CA ALA A 192 -16.14 -12.71 -28.97
C ALA A 192 -16.66 -13.49 -30.19
N PHE A 193 -15.78 -14.17 -30.93
CA PHE A 193 -16.16 -15.01 -32.06
C PHE A 193 -17.05 -16.18 -31.63
N GLU A 194 -16.66 -16.93 -30.59
CA GLU A 194 -17.45 -18.03 -30.03
C GLU A 194 -18.84 -17.55 -29.59
N SER A 195 -18.92 -16.34 -29.03
CA SER A 195 -20.19 -15.77 -28.58
C SER A 195 -21.11 -15.38 -29.72
N ILE A 196 -20.57 -14.97 -30.87
CA ILE A 196 -21.35 -14.76 -32.10
C ILE A 196 -21.82 -16.12 -32.65
N VAL A 197 -20.91 -17.09 -32.77
CA VAL A 197 -21.19 -18.41 -33.34
C VAL A 197 -22.30 -19.11 -32.56
N LYS A 198 -22.21 -19.16 -31.23
CA LYS A 198 -23.22 -19.82 -30.40
C LYS A 198 -24.58 -19.14 -30.50
N LEU A 199 -24.63 -17.81 -30.48
CA LEU A 199 -25.89 -17.07 -30.57
C LEU A 199 -26.54 -17.27 -31.94
N ALA A 200 -25.77 -17.12 -33.02
CA ALA A 200 -26.28 -17.26 -34.38
C ALA A 200 -26.84 -18.68 -34.63
N ILE A 201 -26.10 -19.71 -34.23
CA ILE A 201 -26.53 -21.10 -34.39
C ILE A 201 -27.78 -21.38 -33.55
N PHE A 202 -27.81 -20.93 -32.29
CA PHE A 202 -28.96 -21.15 -31.41
C PHE A 202 -30.23 -20.49 -31.96
N LEU A 203 -30.12 -19.24 -32.44
CA LEU A 203 -31.24 -18.52 -33.06
C LEU A 203 -31.71 -19.22 -34.34
N VAL A 204 -30.80 -19.67 -35.21
CA VAL A 204 -31.17 -20.41 -36.43
C VAL A 204 -31.88 -21.72 -36.09
N ALA A 205 -31.39 -22.47 -35.10
CA ALA A 205 -32.02 -23.70 -34.63
C ALA A 205 -33.41 -23.43 -34.02
N GLY A 206 -33.54 -22.40 -33.19
CA GLY A 206 -34.79 -21.98 -32.56
C GLY A 206 -35.83 -21.51 -33.57
N ILE A 207 -35.43 -20.70 -34.55
CA ILE A 207 -36.29 -20.26 -35.66
C ILE A 207 -36.76 -21.46 -36.47
N TYR A 208 -35.87 -22.40 -36.81
CA TYR A 208 -36.24 -23.59 -37.56
C TYR A 208 -37.27 -24.44 -36.82
N ILE A 209 -37.02 -24.73 -35.54
CA ILE A 209 -37.96 -25.51 -34.72
C ILE A 209 -39.28 -24.75 -34.61
N THR A 210 -39.26 -23.48 -34.22
CA THR A 210 -40.48 -22.73 -33.90
C THR A 210 -41.35 -22.38 -35.11
N PHE A 211 -40.76 -22.04 -36.26
CA PHE A 211 -41.49 -21.54 -37.43
C PHE A 211 -41.53 -22.48 -38.63
N PHE A 212 -40.60 -23.46 -38.74
CA PHE A 212 -40.59 -24.41 -39.85
C PHE A 212 -41.06 -25.81 -39.46
N MET A 213 -40.74 -26.27 -38.24
CA MET A 213 -41.30 -27.53 -37.73
C MET A 213 -42.68 -27.34 -37.10
N PHE A 214 -42.89 -26.17 -36.50
CA PHE A 214 -44.16 -25.70 -35.96
C PHE A 214 -44.56 -24.40 -36.67
N ASN A 215 -45.83 -24.01 -36.60
CA ASN A 215 -46.34 -22.81 -37.27
C ASN A 215 -46.27 -21.56 -36.38
N GLY A 216 -45.17 -21.38 -35.65
CA GLY A 216 -44.94 -20.27 -34.72
C GLY A 216 -45.10 -20.64 -33.24
N PHE A 217 -44.92 -19.63 -32.37
CA PHE A 217 -45.02 -19.81 -30.92
C PHE A 217 -46.40 -20.31 -30.50
N GLU A 218 -47.47 -19.73 -31.04
CA GLU A 218 -48.85 -20.09 -30.69
C GLU A 218 -49.16 -21.58 -30.96
N ASP A 219 -48.70 -22.12 -32.09
CA ASP A 219 -48.93 -23.52 -32.46
C ASP A 219 -48.28 -24.50 -31.47
N ILE A 220 -47.05 -24.22 -30.99
CA ILE A 220 -46.37 -25.08 -29.99
C ILE A 220 -47.11 -25.05 -28.65
N PHE A 221 -47.51 -23.85 -28.20
CA PHE A 221 -48.19 -23.68 -26.92
C PHE A 221 -49.58 -24.33 -26.95
N ASN A 222 -50.35 -24.14 -28.02
CA ASN A 222 -51.65 -24.79 -28.20
C ASN A 222 -51.50 -26.31 -28.27
N LYS A 223 -50.50 -26.84 -28.99
CA LYS A 223 -50.24 -28.30 -29.03
C LYS A 223 -49.81 -28.90 -27.69
N MET A 224 -49.21 -28.11 -26.80
CA MET A 224 -48.92 -28.54 -25.42
C MET A 224 -50.17 -28.52 -24.56
N ALA A 225 -50.99 -27.46 -24.67
CA ALA A 225 -52.22 -27.31 -23.90
C ALA A 225 -53.31 -28.33 -24.30
N ASP A 226 -53.53 -28.53 -25.60
CA ASP A 226 -54.60 -29.36 -26.17
C ASP A 226 -54.17 -30.82 -26.40
N ASN A 227 -53.04 -31.25 -25.84
CA ASN A 227 -52.53 -32.60 -26.07
C ASN A 227 -53.44 -33.65 -25.39
N SER A 228 -53.93 -34.62 -26.17
CA SER A 228 -54.72 -35.75 -25.66
C SER A 228 -54.02 -36.60 -24.59
N ASN A 229 -52.69 -36.50 -24.46
CA ASN A 229 -51.93 -37.18 -23.42
C ASN A 229 -52.00 -36.38 -22.10
N PHE A 230 -52.78 -36.88 -21.13
CA PHE A 230 -52.99 -36.28 -19.82
C PHE A 230 -51.69 -35.92 -19.07
N LEU A 231 -50.62 -36.72 -19.24
CA LEU A 231 -49.31 -36.44 -18.63
C LEU A 231 -48.65 -35.18 -19.20
N ILE A 232 -48.92 -34.85 -20.46
CA ILE A 232 -48.35 -33.67 -21.12
C ILE A 232 -49.17 -32.43 -20.78
N SER A 233 -50.50 -32.52 -20.74
CA SER A 233 -51.36 -31.36 -20.43
C SER A 233 -51.21 -30.91 -18.96
N ASN A 234 -51.19 -31.84 -17.99
CA ASN A 234 -50.93 -31.48 -16.58
C ASN A 234 -49.52 -30.88 -16.40
N LYS A 235 -48.56 -31.38 -17.17
CA LYS A 235 -47.19 -30.85 -17.13
C LYS A 235 -47.11 -29.44 -17.71
N PHE A 236 -47.95 -29.08 -18.68
CA PHE A 236 -48.00 -27.72 -19.23
C PHE A 236 -48.37 -26.67 -18.16
N ASP A 237 -49.42 -26.94 -17.38
CA ASP A 237 -49.85 -26.05 -16.28
C ASP A 237 -48.74 -25.88 -15.23
N ASP A 238 -48.07 -26.98 -14.88
CA ASP A 238 -46.93 -27.03 -13.94
C ASP A 238 -45.68 -26.28 -14.43
N LEU A 239 -45.49 -26.12 -15.75
CA LEU A 239 -44.30 -25.50 -16.34
C LEU A 239 -44.46 -23.99 -16.59
N ILE A 240 -45.70 -23.50 -16.75
CA ILE A 240 -46.00 -22.10 -17.02
C ILE A 240 -46.35 -21.33 -15.74
N THR A 241 -46.87 -22.01 -14.73
CA THR A 241 -47.15 -21.40 -13.43
C THR A 241 -45.98 -21.57 -12.47
N ILE A 242 -45.70 -20.54 -11.67
CA ILE A 242 -44.82 -20.70 -10.50
C ILE A 242 -45.65 -21.45 -9.47
N LYS A 243 -45.21 -22.64 -9.05
CA LYS A 243 -45.93 -23.46 -8.07
C LYS A 243 -46.18 -22.64 -6.81
N ASP A 244 -47.42 -22.66 -6.33
CA ASP A 244 -47.87 -21.88 -5.17
C ASP A 244 -47.40 -22.53 -3.84
N SER A 245 -46.11 -22.82 -3.74
CA SER A 245 -45.44 -23.30 -2.54
C SER A 245 -44.48 -22.23 -2.01
N PRO A 246 -44.48 -21.94 -0.70
CA PRO A 246 -43.53 -20.98 -0.10
C PRO A 246 -42.06 -21.29 -0.43
N SER A 247 -41.72 -22.57 -0.61
CA SER A 247 -40.40 -23.04 -1.01
C SER A 247 -40.00 -22.63 -2.44
N SER A 248 -40.96 -22.55 -3.37
CA SER A 248 -40.67 -22.22 -4.78
C SER A 248 -40.25 -20.76 -4.94
N TYR A 249 -40.92 -19.83 -4.25
CA TYR A 249 -40.54 -18.42 -4.24
C TYR A 249 -39.12 -18.20 -3.67
N PHE A 250 -38.78 -18.91 -2.59
CA PHE A 250 -37.48 -18.80 -1.96
C PHE A 250 -36.36 -19.43 -2.81
N GLN A 251 -36.64 -20.52 -3.54
CA GLN A 251 -35.75 -21.09 -4.55
C GLN A 251 -35.48 -20.08 -5.68
N TRP A 252 -36.52 -19.44 -6.21
CA TRP A 252 -36.42 -18.42 -7.25
C TRP A 252 -35.53 -17.25 -6.80
N PHE A 253 -35.78 -16.75 -5.60
CA PHE A 253 -35.00 -15.67 -4.99
C PHE A 253 -33.52 -16.07 -4.83
N THR A 254 -33.27 -17.27 -4.31
CA THR A 254 -31.91 -17.78 -4.11
C THR A 254 -31.16 -17.93 -5.43
N MET A 255 -31.76 -18.55 -6.45
CA MET A 255 -31.14 -18.73 -7.76
C MET A 255 -30.84 -17.39 -8.44
N LEU A 256 -31.76 -16.43 -8.32
CA LEU A 256 -31.59 -15.08 -8.82
C LEU A 256 -30.37 -14.40 -8.16
N ILE A 257 -30.24 -14.44 -6.83
CA ILE A 257 -29.08 -13.85 -6.14
C ILE A 257 -27.78 -14.59 -6.47
N MET A 258 -27.79 -15.91 -6.46
CA MET A 258 -26.61 -16.71 -6.82
C MET A 258 -26.10 -16.36 -8.22
N SER A 259 -27.01 -16.12 -9.17
CA SER A 259 -26.63 -15.73 -10.53
C SER A 259 -26.12 -14.27 -10.63
N MET A 260 -26.66 -13.33 -9.83
CA MET A 260 -26.11 -11.98 -9.67
C MET A 260 -24.65 -12.01 -9.20
N PHE A 261 -24.35 -12.85 -8.20
CA PHE A 261 -22.98 -12.99 -7.71
C PHE A 261 -22.10 -13.75 -8.69
N ALA A 262 -22.61 -14.78 -9.36
CA ALA A 262 -21.85 -15.56 -10.32
C ALA A 262 -21.31 -14.70 -11.48
N VAL A 263 -22.12 -13.79 -12.06
CA VAL A 263 -21.66 -12.97 -13.19
C VAL A 263 -20.53 -11.99 -12.81
N MET A 264 -20.36 -11.69 -11.52
CA MET A 264 -19.33 -10.75 -11.05
C MET A 264 -18.10 -11.44 -10.47
N PHE A 265 -18.31 -12.47 -9.66
CA PHE A 265 -17.26 -13.04 -8.82
C PHE A 265 -16.69 -14.35 -9.34
N LEU A 266 -17.29 -14.96 -10.37
CA LEU A 266 -16.70 -16.12 -11.01
C LEU A 266 -15.31 -15.71 -11.54
N PRO A 267 -14.23 -16.43 -11.20
CA PRO A 267 -12.88 -16.03 -11.61
C PRO A 267 -12.72 -15.77 -13.11
N ARG A 268 -13.38 -16.58 -13.96
CA ARG A 268 -13.42 -16.34 -15.41
C ARG A 268 -14.15 -15.04 -15.79
N GLN A 269 -15.25 -14.74 -15.11
CA GLN A 269 -16.05 -13.55 -15.37
C GLN A 269 -15.32 -12.31 -14.88
N PHE A 270 -14.75 -12.36 -13.68
CA PHE A 270 -13.90 -11.30 -13.15
C PHE A 270 -12.72 -11.04 -14.08
N HIS A 271 -12.06 -12.08 -14.58
CA HIS A 271 -10.95 -11.93 -15.52
C HIS A 271 -11.38 -11.23 -16.81
N VAL A 272 -12.45 -11.68 -17.47
CA VAL A 272 -12.92 -11.07 -18.73
C VAL A 272 -13.51 -9.67 -18.53
N THR A 273 -14.25 -9.47 -17.44
CA THR A 273 -14.99 -8.22 -17.19
C THR A 273 -14.06 -7.13 -16.65
N VAL A 274 -13.09 -7.50 -15.79
CA VAL A 274 -12.24 -6.54 -15.08
C VAL A 274 -10.83 -6.50 -15.65
N VAL A 275 -10.16 -7.64 -15.79
CA VAL A 275 -8.73 -7.71 -16.12
C VAL A 275 -8.49 -7.44 -17.61
N GLU A 276 -9.33 -8.03 -18.47
CA GLU A 276 -9.26 -7.91 -19.92
C GLU A 276 -9.94 -6.63 -20.47
N ASN A 277 -10.54 -5.82 -19.60
CA ASN A 277 -11.17 -4.58 -20.00
C ASN A 277 -10.09 -3.56 -20.46
N MET A 278 -10.25 -3.06 -21.69
CA MET A 278 -9.32 -2.12 -22.29
C MET A 278 -9.52 -0.68 -21.80
N ASP A 279 -10.76 -0.33 -21.45
CA ASP A 279 -11.23 1.01 -21.09
C ASP A 279 -12.52 0.91 -20.23
N SER A 280 -12.53 1.60 -19.10
CA SER A 280 -13.66 1.61 -18.16
C SER A 280 -14.96 2.17 -18.77
N GLU A 281 -14.90 2.96 -19.84
CA GLU A 281 -16.08 3.46 -20.56
C GLU A 281 -16.79 2.36 -21.38
N HIS A 282 -16.10 1.26 -21.71
CA HIS A 282 -16.73 0.14 -22.41
C HIS A 282 -17.89 -0.49 -21.62
N VAL A 283 -17.88 -0.33 -20.29
CA VAL A 283 -18.95 -0.80 -19.39
C VAL A 283 -20.29 -0.16 -19.75
N ASP A 284 -20.31 1.11 -20.15
CA ASP A 284 -21.56 1.82 -20.45
C ASP A 284 -22.32 1.18 -21.61
N LYS A 285 -21.59 0.73 -22.64
CA LYS A 285 -22.20 0.03 -23.77
C LYS A 285 -22.57 -1.41 -23.40
N ALA A 286 -21.72 -2.08 -22.63
CA ALA A 286 -21.95 -3.44 -22.15
C ALA A 286 -23.22 -3.54 -21.31
N MET A 287 -23.57 -2.50 -20.56
CA MET A 287 -24.79 -2.46 -19.74
C MET A 287 -26.09 -2.68 -20.52
N TYR A 288 -26.12 -2.37 -21.82
CA TYR A 288 -27.27 -2.63 -22.68
C TYR A 288 -27.09 -3.85 -23.56
N MET A 289 -25.88 -4.03 -24.11
CA MET A 289 -25.59 -5.10 -25.05
C MET A 289 -25.57 -6.48 -24.39
N PHE A 290 -25.10 -6.58 -23.14
CA PHE A 290 -25.06 -7.85 -22.44
C PHE A 290 -26.46 -8.37 -22.06
N PRO A 291 -27.37 -7.57 -21.46
CA PRO A 291 -28.76 -7.97 -21.29
C PRO A 291 -29.47 -8.34 -22.60
N LEU A 292 -29.23 -7.59 -23.69
CA LEU A 292 -29.76 -7.93 -25.01
C LEU A 292 -29.28 -9.31 -25.48
N TYR A 293 -28.00 -9.62 -25.27
CA TYR A 293 -27.44 -10.94 -25.56
C TYR A 293 -28.15 -12.05 -24.76
N LEU A 294 -28.32 -11.84 -23.44
CA LEU A 294 -29.01 -12.80 -22.57
C LEU A 294 -30.47 -13.00 -22.97
N PHE A 295 -31.16 -11.94 -23.40
CA PHE A 295 -32.52 -12.04 -23.91
C PHE A 295 -32.57 -12.89 -25.20
N LEU A 296 -31.72 -12.57 -26.18
CA LEU A 296 -31.72 -13.25 -27.48
C LEU A 296 -31.41 -14.74 -27.38
N ILE A 297 -30.44 -15.14 -26.54
CA ILE A 297 -30.10 -16.56 -26.38
C ILE A 297 -31.21 -17.35 -25.66
N ASN A 298 -32.06 -16.69 -24.87
CA ASN A 298 -33.16 -17.35 -24.15
C ASN A 298 -34.49 -17.35 -24.90
N LEU A 299 -34.63 -16.53 -25.96
CA LEU A 299 -35.89 -16.35 -26.69
C LEU A 299 -36.54 -17.66 -27.15
N PHE A 300 -35.74 -18.63 -27.59
CA PHE A 300 -36.22 -19.92 -28.10
C PHE A 300 -36.08 -21.09 -27.14
N VAL A 301 -35.63 -20.88 -25.89
CA VAL A 301 -35.43 -21.97 -24.93
C VAL A 301 -36.74 -22.71 -24.62
N VAL A 302 -37.81 -21.96 -24.29
CA VAL A 302 -39.12 -22.56 -23.97
C VAL A 302 -39.75 -23.28 -25.19
N PRO A 303 -39.83 -22.67 -26.39
CA PRO A 303 -40.30 -23.37 -27.58
C PRO A 303 -39.55 -24.67 -27.87
N ILE A 304 -38.22 -24.67 -27.75
CA ILE A 304 -37.41 -25.87 -28.01
C ILE A 304 -37.67 -26.94 -26.94
N ALA A 305 -37.80 -26.56 -25.67
CA ALA A 305 -38.14 -27.47 -24.59
C ALA A 305 -39.50 -28.14 -24.81
N PHE A 306 -40.52 -27.36 -25.17
CA PHE A 306 -41.87 -27.85 -25.45
C PHE A 306 -41.91 -28.73 -26.70
N ALA A 307 -41.22 -28.33 -27.78
CA ALA A 307 -41.05 -29.18 -28.95
C ALA A 307 -40.42 -30.54 -28.61
N GLY A 308 -39.41 -30.56 -27.73
CA GLY A 308 -38.79 -31.79 -27.26
C GLY A 308 -39.74 -32.68 -26.46
N ILE A 309 -40.53 -32.09 -25.55
CA ILE A 309 -41.56 -32.81 -24.78
C ILE A 309 -42.59 -33.44 -25.73
N LEU A 310 -43.09 -32.69 -26.71
CA LEU A 310 -44.08 -33.15 -27.68
C LEU A 310 -43.55 -34.28 -28.57
N ILE A 311 -42.31 -34.15 -29.07
CA ILE A 311 -41.72 -35.12 -30.01
C ILE A 311 -41.33 -36.41 -29.28
N PHE A 312 -40.76 -36.31 -28.07
CA PHE A 312 -40.24 -37.46 -27.34
C PHE A 312 -41.17 -37.96 -26.24
N ASN A 313 -42.37 -37.41 -26.10
CA ASN A 313 -43.31 -37.74 -25.01
C ASN A 313 -42.64 -37.71 -23.63
N ASN A 314 -41.81 -36.68 -23.38
CA ASN A 314 -41.03 -36.53 -22.16
C ASN A 314 -40.05 -37.70 -21.84
N THR A 315 -39.63 -38.45 -22.86
CA THR A 315 -38.60 -39.50 -22.72
C THR A 315 -37.22 -39.01 -23.15
N GLY A 316 -36.17 -39.67 -22.65
CA GLY A 316 -34.77 -39.27 -22.89
C GLY A 316 -34.32 -38.11 -22.00
N ASP A 317 -33.08 -37.69 -22.20
CA ASP A 317 -32.46 -36.58 -21.44
C ASP A 317 -32.93 -35.21 -22.01
N PRO A 318 -33.65 -34.40 -21.22
CA PRO A 318 -34.16 -33.10 -21.64
C PRO A 318 -33.06 -32.07 -21.98
N ASP A 319 -31.87 -32.19 -21.40
CA ASP A 319 -30.76 -31.26 -21.65
C ASP A 319 -30.37 -31.24 -23.14
N TYR A 320 -30.55 -32.37 -23.83
CA TYR A 320 -30.13 -32.55 -25.22
C TYR A 320 -31.29 -32.54 -26.23
N TYR A 321 -32.48 -32.04 -25.86
CA TYR A 321 -33.62 -31.98 -26.79
C TYR A 321 -33.31 -31.22 -28.07
N ILE A 322 -32.63 -30.08 -28.01
CA ILE A 322 -32.28 -29.31 -29.22
C ILE A 322 -31.55 -30.15 -30.27
N ILE A 323 -30.61 -31.00 -29.88
CA ILE A 323 -29.86 -31.83 -30.81
C ILE A 323 -30.65 -33.09 -31.21
N ASN A 324 -31.34 -33.71 -30.25
CA ASN A 324 -32.14 -34.91 -30.48
C ASN A 324 -33.29 -34.65 -31.46
N ILE A 325 -33.93 -33.48 -31.40
CA ILE A 325 -34.98 -33.08 -32.35
C ILE A 325 -34.46 -33.14 -33.79
N PHE A 326 -33.27 -32.59 -34.08
CA PHE A 326 -32.70 -32.63 -35.42
C PHE A 326 -32.23 -34.01 -35.84
N VAL A 327 -31.64 -34.79 -34.92
CA VAL A 327 -31.18 -36.15 -35.21
C VAL A 327 -32.36 -37.09 -35.52
N SER A 328 -33.44 -37.00 -34.75
CA SER A 328 -34.65 -37.81 -34.95
C SER A 328 -35.38 -37.46 -36.25
N ASN A 329 -35.38 -36.18 -36.66
CA ASN A 329 -35.97 -35.71 -37.91
C ASN A 329 -35.02 -35.83 -39.13
N HIS A 330 -33.91 -36.55 -39.00
CA HIS A 330 -32.91 -36.75 -40.05
C HIS A 330 -32.30 -35.45 -40.62
N LYS A 331 -32.32 -34.35 -39.86
CA LYS A 331 -31.74 -33.04 -40.23
C LYS A 331 -30.30 -32.92 -39.71
N TYR A 332 -29.42 -33.79 -40.19
CA TYR A 332 -28.04 -33.90 -39.66
C TYR A 332 -27.19 -32.64 -39.78
N LEU A 333 -27.44 -31.77 -40.77
CA LEU A 333 -26.73 -30.50 -40.91
C LEU A 333 -27.02 -29.56 -39.73
N PHE A 334 -28.29 -29.44 -39.32
CA PHE A 334 -28.69 -28.64 -38.17
C PHE A 334 -28.17 -29.25 -36.87
N ALA A 335 -28.20 -30.59 -36.73
CA ALA A 335 -27.62 -31.28 -35.58
C ALA A 335 -26.11 -30.98 -35.45
N LEU A 336 -25.37 -30.97 -36.57
CA LEU A 336 -23.95 -30.63 -36.60
C LEU A 336 -23.70 -29.15 -36.24
N LEU A 337 -24.52 -28.23 -36.76
CA LEU A 337 -24.45 -26.82 -36.39
C LEU A 337 -24.70 -26.65 -34.89
N VAL A 338 -25.77 -27.23 -34.35
CA VAL A 338 -26.09 -27.18 -32.92
C VAL A 338 -24.93 -27.72 -32.07
N TYR A 339 -24.31 -28.83 -32.48
CA TYR A 339 -23.10 -29.35 -31.84
C TYR A 339 -21.93 -28.37 -31.87
N LEU A 340 -21.66 -27.71 -33.00
CA LEU A 340 -20.62 -26.66 -33.08
C LEU A 340 -20.94 -25.48 -32.16
N GLY A 341 -22.21 -25.09 -32.03
CA GLY A 341 -22.65 -24.06 -31.09
C GLY A 341 -22.43 -24.46 -29.63
N GLY A 342 -22.74 -25.71 -29.27
CA GLY A 342 -22.44 -26.24 -27.94
C GLY A 342 -20.93 -26.37 -27.67
N LEU A 343 -20.15 -26.75 -28.68
CA LEU A 343 -18.69 -26.80 -28.59
C LEU A 343 -18.13 -25.40 -28.34
N ALA A 344 -18.57 -24.38 -29.09
CA ALA A 344 -18.22 -22.98 -28.89
C ALA A 344 -18.61 -22.46 -27.50
N ALA A 345 -19.76 -22.90 -26.97
CA ALA A 345 -20.23 -22.52 -25.64
C ALA A 345 -19.37 -23.14 -24.50
N GLY A 346 -18.74 -24.29 -24.74
CA GLY A 346 -17.88 -24.97 -23.77
C GLY A 346 -16.40 -24.63 -23.88
N SER A 347 -15.83 -24.59 -25.09
CA SER A 347 -14.38 -24.41 -25.33
C SER A 347 -13.85 -23.11 -24.75
N GLY A 348 -14.50 -21.98 -25.02
CA GLY A 348 -14.12 -20.68 -24.48
C GLY A 348 -14.12 -20.64 -22.97
N MET A 349 -15.16 -21.21 -22.34
CA MET A 349 -15.25 -21.27 -20.89
C MET A 349 -14.11 -22.11 -20.28
N ILE A 350 -13.76 -23.26 -20.87
CA ILE A 350 -12.66 -24.10 -20.40
C ILE A 350 -11.31 -23.37 -20.50
N ILE A 351 -11.05 -22.72 -21.65
CA ILE A 351 -9.80 -21.98 -21.89
C ILE A 351 -9.67 -20.84 -20.87
N VAL A 352 -10.66 -19.93 -20.80
CA VAL A 352 -10.57 -18.74 -19.95
C VAL A 352 -10.48 -19.11 -18.47
N SER A 353 -11.23 -20.13 -18.04
CA SER A 353 -11.25 -20.53 -16.62
C SER A 353 -9.95 -21.19 -16.19
N SER A 354 -9.38 -22.07 -17.02
CA SER A 354 -8.09 -22.71 -16.71
C SER A 354 -6.94 -21.69 -16.67
N VAL A 355 -6.96 -20.70 -17.57
CA VAL A 355 -6.01 -19.57 -17.57
C VAL A 355 -6.19 -18.72 -16.31
N SER A 356 -7.41 -18.30 -15.99
CA SER A 356 -7.72 -17.48 -14.81
C SER A 356 -7.25 -18.15 -13.51
N ILE A 357 -7.54 -19.44 -13.33
CA ILE A 357 -7.09 -20.21 -12.16
C ILE A 357 -5.57 -20.32 -12.14
N THR A 358 -4.94 -20.56 -13.29
CA THR A 358 -3.48 -20.65 -13.37
C THR A 358 -2.82 -19.35 -12.93
N HIS A 359 -3.34 -18.19 -13.33
CA HIS A 359 -2.85 -16.90 -12.87
C HIS A 359 -2.95 -16.77 -11.34
N MET A 360 -4.09 -17.16 -10.76
CA MET A 360 -4.29 -17.12 -9.31
C MET A 360 -3.31 -18.03 -8.56
N VAL A 361 -3.14 -19.27 -9.03
CA VAL A 361 -2.22 -20.23 -8.42
C VAL A 361 -0.78 -19.75 -8.53
N VAL A 362 -0.38 -19.18 -9.67
CA VAL A 362 0.98 -18.69 -9.84
C VAL A 362 1.25 -17.50 -8.93
N ASN A 363 0.38 -16.50 -8.95
CA ASN A 363 0.61 -15.23 -8.23
C ASN A 363 0.45 -15.38 -6.72
N ASN A 364 -0.55 -16.14 -6.25
CA ASN A 364 -0.86 -16.24 -4.82
C ASN A 364 -0.24 -17.45 -4.13
N ILE A 365 0.10 -18.52 -4.85
CA ILE A 365 0.62 -19.76 -4.25
C ILE A 365 2.06 -20.01 -4.66
N LEU A 366 2.35 -20.11 -5.97
CA LEU A 366 3.65 -20.55 -6.47
C LEU A 366 4.75 -19.52 -6.24
N VAL A 367 4.53 -18.25 -6.61
CA VAL A 367 5.55 -17.20 -6.45
C VAL A 367 5.93 -17.00 -4.98
N PRO A 368 4.99 -16.84 -4.01
CA PRO A 368 5.35 -16.66 -2.61
C PRO A 368 6.11 -17.84 -2.00
N LEU A 369 5.79 -19.08 -2.39
CA LEU A 369 6.47 -20.28 -1.90
C LEU A 369 7.91 -20.40 -2.42
N PHE A 370 8.16 -19.97 -3.65
CA PHE A 370 9.45 -20.17 -4.31
C PHE A 370 10.32 -18.90 -4.41
N VAL A 371 9.85 -17.71 -3.96
CA VAL A 371 10.56 -16.43 -4.14
C VAL A 371 12.05 -16.51 -3.79
N LYS A 372 12.41 -17.15 -2.67
CA LYS A 372 13.80 -17.25 -2.20
C LYS A 372 14.72 -18.04 -3.15
N LYS A 373 14.17 -18.97 -3.93
CA LYS A 373 14.87 -19.73 -4.98
C LYS A 373 14.76 -19.05 -6.36
N LEU A 374 13.65 -18.36 -6.59
CA LEU A 374 13.29 -17.73 -7.86
C LEU A 374 14.18 -16.52 -8.18
N VAL A 375 14.62 -15.71 -7.20
CA VAL A 375 15.45 -14.52 -7.41
C VAL A 375 16.86 -14.83 -7.99
N LYS A 376 17.32 -16.09 -7.92
CA LYS A 376 18.66 -16.51 -8.41
C LYS A 376 18.69 -16.98 -9.87
N ILE A 377 17.54 -17.20 -10.52
CA ILE A 377 17.47 -17.81 -11.87
C ILE A 377 16.70 -16.88 -12.81
N ASN A 378 17.00 -16.90 -14.10
CA ASN A 378 16.25 -16.16 -15.11
C ASN A 378 14.78 -16.65 -15.15
N LEU A 379 13.91 -15.88 -14.49
CA LEU A 379 12.58 -16.28 -14.01
C LEU A 379 11.54 -16.47 -15.12
N THR A 380 11.73 -15.75 -16.21
CA THR A 380 10.77 -15.58 -17.29
C THR A 380 10.36 -16.93 -17.89
N TYR A 381 11.33 -17.74 -18.33
CA TYR A 381 11.05 -18.99 -19.02
C TYR A 381 10.45 -20.07 -18.10
N ILE A 382 10.90 -20.13 -16.85
CA ILE A 382 10.42 -21.12 -15.87
C ILE A 382 8.97 -20.84 -15.49
N LEU A 383 8.61 -19.57 -15.25
CA LEU A 383 7.24 -19.19 -14.93
C LEU A 383 6.28 -19.47 -16.09
N ILE A 384 6.69 -19.26 -17.35
CA ILE A 384 5.88 -19.67 -18.51
C ILE A 384 5.66 -21.17 -18.51
N PHE A 385 6.71 -21.97 -18.31
CA PHE A 385 6.61 -23.42 -18.32
C PHE A 385 5.61 -23.92 -17.26
N PHE A 386 5.73 -23.42 -16.03
CA PHE A 386 4.79 -23.77 -14.96
C PHE A 386 3.36 -23.33 -15.27
N LYS A 387 3.16 -22.11 -15.81
CA LYS A 387 1.84 -21.65 -16.25
C LYS A 387 1.23 -22.61 -17.28
N ARG A 388 1.98 -23.02 -18.32
CA ARG A 388 1.52 -23.96 -19.35
C ARG A 388 1.15 -25.33 -18.76
N LEU A 389 2.01 -25.85 -17.88
CA LEU A 389 1.78 -27.13 -17.22
C LEU A 389 0.52 -27.10 -16.35
N LEU A 390 0.32 -26.03 -15.58
CA LEU A 390 -0.85 -25.86 -14.71
C LEU A 390 -2.16 -25.76 -15.50
N VAL A 391 -2.19 -25.03 -16.62
CA VAL A 391 -3.39 -24.98 -17.49
C VAL A 391 -3.80 -26.37 -17.93
N VAL A 392 -2.86 -27.16 -18.45
CA VAL A 392 -3.13 -28.54 -18.90
C VAL A 392 -3.56 -29.41 -17.72
N LEU A 393 -2.88 -29.31 -16.58
CA LEU A 393 -3.19 -30.09 -15.38
C LEU A 393 -4.61 -29.81 -14.85
N ILE A 394 -5.04 -28.55 -14.79
CA ILE A 394 -6.37 -28.17 -14.31
C ILE A 394 -7.46 -28.77 -15.20
N VAL A 395 -7.27 -28.73 -16.52
CA VAL A 395 -8.22 -29.32 -17.47
C VAL A 395 -8.25 -30.85 -17.33
N LEU A 396 -7.10 -31.49 -17.15
CA LEU A 396 -7.03 -32.95 -16.92
C LEU A 396 -7.65 -33.37 -15.58
N VAL A 397 -7.45 -32.62 -14.50
CA VAL A 397 -8.11 -32.85 -13.20
C VAL A 397 -9.62 -32.74 -13.35
N SER A 398 -10.09 -31.75 -14.12
CA SER A 398 -11.52 -31.59 -14.42
C SER A 398 -12.07 -32.74 -15.25
N PHE A 399 -11.28 -33.30 -16.19
CA PHE A 399 -11.64 -34.51 -16.92
C PHE A 399 -11.80 -35.72 -15.97
N PHE A 400 -10.87 -35.92 -15.03
CA PHE A 400 -10.99 -37.01 -14.05
C PHE A 400 -12.19 -36.81 -13.12
N TYR A 401 -12.47 -35.58 -12.70
CA TYR A 401 -13.67 -35.26 -11.94
C TYR A 401 -14.94 -35.65 -12.71
N TYR A 402 -15.02 -35.29 -14.00
CA TYR A 402 -16.12 -35.70 -14.88
C TYR A 402 -16.26 -37.23 -14.94
N LYS A 403 -15.15 -37.94 -15.13
CA LYS A 403 -15.15 -39.40 -15.32
C LYS A 403 -15.57 -40.18 -14.06
N TYR A 404 -15.17 -39.74 -12.87
CA TYR A 404 -15.39 -40.49 -11.62
C TYR A 404 -16.53 -39.97 -10.75
N ILE A 405 -16.84 -38.66 -10.79
CA ILE A 405 -17.84 -38.02 -9.93
C ILE A 405 -19.02 -37.49 -10.77
N GLY A 406 -18.71 -36.76 -11.84
CA GLY A 406 -19.69 -35.99 -12.62
C GLY A 406 -20.64 -36.82 -13.52
N ALA A 407 -20.39 -38.11 -13.70
CA ALA A 407 -21.21 -38.95 -14.58
C ALA A 407 -22.68 -39.04 -14.12
N HIS A 408 -22.93 -39.05 -12.80
CA HIS A 408 -24.25 -39.30 -12.22
C HIS A 408 -25.12 -38.04 -11.98
N PHE A 409 -24.57 -36.83 -12.13
CA PHE A 409 -25.28 -35.59 -11.81
C PHE A 409 -25.80 -34.88 -13.06
N SER A 410 -26.96 -34.21 -12.96
CA SER A 410 -27.49 -33.37 -14.04
C SER A 410 -26.55 -32.20 -14.34
N LEU A 411 -26.63 -31.63 -15.56
CA LEU A 411 -25.82 -30.47 -15.91
C LEU A 411 -26.10 -29.28 -14.94
N VAL A 412 -27.34 -29.17 -14.46
CA VAL A 412 -27.86 -28.07 -13.63
C VAL A 412 -27.21 -28.03 -12.27
N SER A 413 -27.23 -29.19 -11.61
CA SER A 413 -26.85 -29.30 -10.21
C SER A 413 -25.39 -28.90 -10.04
N ILE A 414 -24.51 -29.37 -10.94
CA ILE A 414 -23.08 -29.05 -10.92
C ILE A 414 -22.86 -27.54 -11.09
N GLY A 415 -23.62 -26.88 -11.99
CA GLY A 415 -23.53 -25.44 -12.22
C GLY A 415 -23.93 -24.61 -11.00
N LEU A 416 -25.05 -24.95 -10.36
CA LEU A 416 -25.55 -24.25 -9.18
C LEU A 416 -24.64 -24.45 -7.96
N THR A 417 -24.04 -25.63 -7.79
CA THR A 417 -23.03 -25.88 -6.76
C THR A 417 -21.86 -24.89 -6.87
N SER A 418 -21.36 -24.65 -8.08
CA SER A 418 -20.30 -23.64 -8.31
C SER A 418 -20.76 -22.20 -8.06
N PHE A 419 -22.00 -21.85 -8.41
CA PHE A 419 -22.54 -20.50 -8.13
C PHE A 419 -22.65 -20.24 -6.62
N ALA A 420 -23.06 -21.25 -5.85
CA ALA A 420 -23.15 -21.15 -4.40
C ALA A 420 -21.77 -20.99 -3.75
N ALA A 421 -20.74 -21.66 -4.28
CA ALA A 421 -19.36 -21.53 -3.81
C ALA A 421 -18.82 -20.11 -4.02
N VAL A 422 -19.01 -19.57 -5.23
CA VAL A 422 -18.49 -18.24 -5.60
C VAL A 422 -19.24 -17.12 -4.89
N SER A 423 -20.51 -17.32 -4.57
CA SER A 423 -21.30 -16.38 -3.78
C SER A 423 -20.68 -16.07 -2.41
N GLN A 424 -19.87 -16.98 -1.86
CA GLN A 424 -19.19 -16.78 -0.58
C GLN A 424 -18.15 -15.65 -0.62
N PHE A 425 -17.69 -15.23 -1.79
CA PHE A 425 -16.78 -14.09 -1.93
C PHE A 425 -17.51 -12.73 -1.90
N ALA A 426 -18.81 -12.71 -2.22
CA ALA A 426 -19.58 -11.49 -2.35
C ALA A 426 -19.61 -10.65 -1.06
N PRO A 427 -19.89 -11.20 0.14
CA PRO A 427 -19.88 -10.44 1.40
C PRO A 427 -18.55 -9.72 1.64
N THR A 428 -17.44 -10.42 1.43
CA THR A 428 -16.09 -9.88 1.65
C THR A 428 -15.76 -8.75 0.69
N VAL A 429 -16.24 -8.80 -0.56
CA VAL A 429 -16.04 -7.71 -1.52
C VAL A 429 -16.95 -6.53 -1.21
N PHE A 430 -18.26 -6.75 -1.05
CA PHE A 430 -19.21 -5.67 -0.81
C PHE A 430 -18.98 -4.96 0.52
N LEU A 431 -18.85 -5.70 1.63
CA LEU A 431 -18.57 -5.09 2.93
C LEU A 431 -17.18 -4.46 2.95
N GLY A 432 -16.19 -5.05 2.27
CA GLY A 432 -14.87 -4.43 2.12
C GLY A 432 -14.95 -3.09 1.41
N MET A 433 -15.73 -2.98 0.34
CA MET A 433 -15.85 -1.75 -0.44
C MET A 433 -16.58 -0.62 0.28
N PHE A 434 -17.66 -0.94 1.01
CA PHE A 434 -18.53 0.07 1.62
C PHE A 434 -18.34 0.26 3.13
N TRP A 435 -17.62 -0.64 3.80
CA TRP A 435 -17.41 -0.58 5.24
C TRP A 435 -15.91 -0.63 5.60
N SER A 436 -15.37 0.53 5.97
CA SER A 436 -13.94 0.70 6.25
C SER A 436 -13.44 -0.10 7.44
N LYS A 437 -14.30 -0.52 8.38
CA LYS A 437 -13.90 -1.28 9.59
C LYS A 437 -13.68 -2.78 9.39
N VAL A 438 -14.01 -3.33 8.22
CA VAL A 438 -13.79 -4.76 7.95
C VAL A 438 -12.28 -5.05 7.87
N ASN A 439 -11.82 -6.08 8.56
CA ASN A 439 -10.41 -6.47 8.60
C ASN A 439 -10.15 -7.86 7.99
N GLU A 440 -8.89 -8.17 7.73
CA GLU A 440 -8.41 -9.42 7.12
C GLU A 440 -8.90 -10.63 7.89
N LYS A 441 -8.82 -10.63 9.22
CA LYS A 441 -9.22 -11.76 10.06
C LYS A 441 -10.72 -12.03 9.94
N GLY A 442 -11.53 -10.98 9.86
CA GLY A 442 -12.96 -11.09 9.59
C GLY A 442 -13.25 -11.67 8.21
N ALA A 443 -12.57 -11.16 7.17
CA ALA A 443 -12.68 -11.69 5.81
C ALA A 443 -12.30 -13.18 5.73
N ILE A 444 -11.19 -13.58 6.36
CA ILE A 444 -10.74 -14.98 6.41
C ILE A 444 -11.76 -15.85 7.14
N ALA A 445 -12.23 -15.44 8.31
CA ALA A 445 -13.23 -16.19 9.09
C ALA A 445 -14.53 -16.37 8.31
N GLY A 446 -15.01 -15.31 7.65
CA GLY A 446 -16.19 -15.34 6.78
C GLY A 446 -16.11 -16.33 5.65
N ILE A 447 -15.06 -16.22 4.83
CA ILE A 447 -14.89 -17.08 3.66
C ILE A 447 -14.72 -18.54 4.09
N ILE A 448 -13.91 -18.83 5.12
CA ILE A 448 -13.71 -20.20 5.61
C ILE A 448 -15.03 -20.79 6.13
N THR A 449 -15.76 -20.06 6.97
CA THR A 449 -17.02 -20.57 7.54
C THR A 449 -18.08 -20.79 6.46
N GLY A 450 -18.25 -19.85 5.54
CA GLY A 450 -19.16 -19.98 4.40
C GLY A 450 -18.82 -21.18 3.50
N PHE A 451 -17.54 -21.36 3.16
CA PHE A 451 -17.10 -22.49 2.34
C PHE A 451 -17.23 -23.84 3.05
N LEU A 452 -16.95 -23.92 4.36
CA LEU A 452 -17.09 -25.17 5.12
C LEU A 452 -18.56 -25.61 5.15
N ILE A 453 -19.48 -24.68 5.35
CA ILE A 453 -20.92 -24.99 5.34
C ILE A 453 -21.36 -25.40 3.94
N TRP A 454 -21.00 -24.63 2.91
CA TRP A 454 -21.29 -24.99 1.51
C TRP A 454 -20.75 -26.38 1.13
N PHE A 455 -19.51 -26.69 1.53
CA PHE A 455 -18.89 -27.99 1.27
C PHE A 455 -19.68 -29.10 1.97
N TYR A 456 -20.11 -28.85 3.20
CA TYR A 456 -20.90 -29.79 3.98
C TYR A 456 -22.32 -30.02 3.44
N THR A 457 -23.00 -28.98 2.97
CA THR A 457 -24.40 -29.04 2.54
C THR A 457 -24.58 -29.47 1.08
N LEU A 458 -23.58 -29.26 0.20
CA LEU A 458 -23.68 -29.62 -1.22
C LEU A 458 -22.69 -30.71 -1.64
N ILE A 459 -21.40 -30.57 -1.32
CA ILE A 459 -20.38 -31.52 -1.81
C ILE A 459 -20.42 -32.85 -1.07
N VAL A 460 -20.62 -32.85 0.26
CA VAL A 460 -20.69 -34.10 1.03
C VAL A 460 -21.86 -35.00 0.58
N PRO A 461 -23.10 -34.48 0.40
CA PRO A 461 -24.18 -35.28 -0.18
C PRO A 461 -23.86 -35.83 -1.57
N ASP A 462 -23.20 -35.05 -2.44
CA ASP A 462 -22.77 -35.52 -3.75
C ASP A 462 -21.78 -36.68 -3.64
N MET A 463 -20.84 -36.64 -2.68
CA MET A 463 -19.90 -37.72 -2.42
C MET A 463 -20.57 -38.98 -1.84
N VAL A 464 -21.62 -38.82 -1.04
CA VAL A 464 -22.43 -39.95 -0.55
C VAL A 464 -23.19 -40.61 -1.70
N ASN A 465 -23.83 -39.82 -2.56
CA ASN A 465 -24.55 -40.32 -3.74
C ASN A 465 -23.62 -41.02 -4.74
N ALA A 466 -22.36 -40.60 -4.83
CA ALA A 466 -21.33 -41.25 -5.64
C ALA A 466 -20.76 -42.53 -5.01
N GLY A 467 -21.21 -42.92 -3.80
CA GLY A 467 -20.72 -44.11 -3.09
C GLY A 467 -19.34 -43.98 -2.46
N ILE A 468 -18.79 -42.75 -2.37
CA ILE A 468 -17.46 -42.48 -1.81
C ILE A 468 -17.53 -42.41 -0.27
N LEU A 469 -18.63 -41.88 0.27
CA LEU A 469 -18.87 -41.71 1.71
C LEU A 469 -20.07 -42.52 2.18
N SER A 470 -20.14 -42.83 3.48
CA SER A 470 -21.23 -43.61 4.07
C SER A 470 -22.56 -42.86 4.06
N GLU A 471 -23.64 -43.55 3.68
CA GLU A 471 -25.01 -43.03 3.70
C GLU A 471 -25.50 -42.56 5.08
N LYS A 472 -24.89 -43.07 6.17
CA LYS A 472 -25.26 -42.69 7.55
C LYS A 472 -25.16 -41.19 7.81
N ILE A 473 -24.25 -40.48 7.11
CA ILE A 473 -24.08 -39.03 7.26
C ILE A 473 -25.35 -38.27 6.87
N MET A 474 -26.12 -38.79 5.93
CA MET A 474 -27.37 -38.16 5.47
C MET A 474 -28.52 -38.35 6.46
N PHE A 475 -28.58 -39.52 7.12
CA PHE A 475 -29.68 -39.88 8.01
C PHE A 475 -29.44 -39.53 9.48
N ASP A 476 -28.24 -39.76 10.00
CA ASP A 476 -27.92 -39.54 11.41
C ASP A 476 -27.26 -38.18 11.65
N GLY A 477 -26.81 -37.50 10.58
CA GLY A 477 -26.05 -36.26 10.65
C GLY A 477 -24.58 -36.48 11.07
N LEU A 478 -23.78 -35.42 11.02
CA LEU A 478 -22.36 -35.51 11.41
C LEU A 478 -22.25 -35.94 12.89
N PHE A 479 -21.43 -36.95 13.17
CA PHE A 479 -21.25 -37.56 14.51
C PHE A 479 -22.51 -38.20 15.13
N GLY A 480 -23.57 -38.46 14.34
CA GLY A 480 -24.82 -39.04 14.83
C GLY A 480 -25.80 -38.03 15.46
N LEU A 481 -25.56 -36.73 15.26
CA LEU A 481 -26.45 -35.66 15.70
C LEU A 481 -27.43 -35.30 14.58
N SER A 482 -28.72 -35.60 14.79
CA SER A 482 -29.81 -35.33 13.82
C SER A 482 -29.95 -33.86 13.39
N PHE A 483 -29.47 -32.95 14.23
CA PHE A 483 -29.44 -31.50 13.98
C PHE A 483 -28.37 -31.07 12.97
N LEU A 484 -27.36 -31.91 12.74
CA LEU A 484 -26.28 -31.70 11.77
C LEU A 484 -26.52 -32.57 10.54
N ARG A 485 -27.74 -32.64 10.02
CA ARG A 485 -28.01 -33.31 8.74
C ARG A 485 -27.70 -32.35 7.57
N PRO A 486 -27.03 -32.78 6.50
CA PRO A 486 -26.65 -31.88 5.40
C PRO A 486 -27.80 -31.13 4.73
N TYR A 487 -28.95 -31.78 4.52
CA TYR A 487 -30.13 -31.16 3.88
C TYR A 487 -31.09 -30.47 4.86
N SER A 488 -30.89 -30.67 6.16
CA SER A 488 -31.73 -30.13 7.22
C SER A 488 -30.88 -29.63 8.39
N LEU A 489 -29.87 -28.83 8.06
CA LEU A 489 -28.97 -28.22 9.03
C LEU A 489 -29.78 -27.36 10.01
N PHE A 490 -29.53 -27.55 11.30
CA PHE A 490 -30.27 -26.91 12.39
C PHE A 490 -31.77 -27.27 12.45
N GLY A 491 -32.19 -28.39 11.83
CA GLY A 491 -33.59 -28.88 11.87
C GLY A 491 -34.55 -28.12 10.94
N LEU A 492 -34.03 -27.42 9.94
CA LEU A 492 -34.79 -26.61 9.00
C LEU A 492 -35.10 -27.40 7.72
N ASP A 493 -36.25 -28.07 7.69
CA ASP A 493 -36.65 -29.02 6.63
C ASP A 493 -37.48 -28.40 5.49
N SER A 494 -37.90 -27.13 5.63
CA SER A 494 -38.86 -26.50 4.72
C SER A 494 -38.24 -25.87 3.47
N LEU A 495 -36.91 -25.82 3.36
CA LEU A 495 -36.19 -25.19 2.27
C LEU A 495 -35.69 -26.25 1.27
N ASP A 496 -35.65 -25.90 -0.02
CA ASP A 496 -34.98 -26.74 -1.01
C ASP A 496 -33.45 -26.74 -0.78
N ILE A 497 -32.77 -27.71 -1.41
CA ILE A 497 -31.33 -27.95 -1.23
C ILE A 497 -30.49 -26.69 -1.50
N TRP A 498 -30.81 -25.93 -2.55
CA TRP A 498 -30.04 -24.75 -2.96
C TRP A 498 -30.24 -23.60 -1.98
N SER A 499 -31.50 -23.33 -1.68
CA SER A 499 -31.93 -22.34 -0.70
C SER A 499 -31.35 -22.58 0.69
N HIS A 500 -31.43 -23.83 1.16
CA HIS A 500 -30.92 -24.22 2.46
C HIS A 500 -29.41 -24.00 2.56
N SER A 501 -28.66 -24.48 1.57
CA SER A 501 -27.21 -24.32 1.51
C SER A 501 -26.82 -22.84 1.42
N PHE A 502 -27.47 -22.07 0.54
CA PHE A 502 -27.15 -20.67 0.33
C PHE A 502 -27.44 -19.82 1.58
N PHE A 503 -28.59 -20.02 2.21
CA PHE A 503 -28.99 -19.31 3.42
C PHE A 503 -27.97 -19.50 4.55
N TRP A 504 -27.65 -20.75 4.91
CA TRP A 504 -26.74 -21.01 6.02
C TRP A 504 -25.31 -20.58 5.74
N SER A 505 -24.79 -20.89 4.54
CA SER A 505 -23.43 -20.48 4.18
C SER A 505 -23.27 -18.96 4.20
N MET A 506 -24.21 -18.20 3.63
CA MET A 506 -24.17 -16.73 3.65
C MET A 506 -24.39 -16.15 5.04
N PHE A 507 -25.31 -16.70 5.83
CA PHE A 507 -25.59 -16.24 7.19
C PHE A 507 -24.34 -16.32 8.07
N PHE A 508 -23.69 -17.48 8.12
CA PHE A 508 -22.47 -17.65 8.93
C PHE A 508 -21.28 -16.87 8.35
N ASN A 509 -21.18 -16.77 7.02
CA ASN A 509 -20.15 -15.96 6.37
C ASN A 509 -20.25 -14.49 6.78
N ILE A 510 -21.40 -13.85 6.58
CA ILE A 510 -21.63 -12.43 6.95
C ILE A 510 -21.44 -12.23 8.46
N THR A 511 -22.00 -13.12 9.27
CA THR A 511 -21.92 -13.02 10.73
C THR A 511 -20.47 -13.14 11.22
N ALA A 512 -19.69 -14.07 10.67
CA ALA A 512 -18.28 -14.22 11.01
C ALA A 512 -17.45 -13.01 10.57
N ILE A 513 -17.71 -12.44 9.38
CA ILE A 513 -17.05 -11.20 8.92
C ILE A 513 -17.32 -10.08 9.91
N VAL A 514 -18.58 -9.83 10.24
CA VAL A 514 -19.00 -8.72 11.10
C VAL A 514 -18.45 -8.89 12.51
N ILE A 515 -18.66 -10.04 13.15
CA ILE A 515 -18.24 -10.29 14.52
C ILE A 515 -16.72 -10.19 14.64
N VAL A 516 -15.98 -10.96 13.85
CA VAL A 516 -14.51 -10.97 13.96
C VAL A 516 -13.94 -9.60 13.58
N SER A 517 -14.52 -8.91 12.59
CA SER A 517 -14.06 -7.55 12.25
C SER A 517 -14.24 -6.54 13.38
N LEU A 518 -15.33 -6.64 14.14
CA LEU A 518 -15.58 -5.77 15.29
C LEU A 518 -14.68 -6.09 16.49
N TYR A 519 -14.30 -7.36 16.68
CA TYR A 519 -13.46 -7.79 17.80
C TYR A 519 -11.95 -7.67 17.53
N THR A 520 -11.49 -7.65 16.27
CA THR A 520 -10.07 -7.55 15.93
C THR A 520 -9.68 -6.16 15.42
N LYS A 521 -8.45 -5.73 15.69
CA LYS A 521 -7.93 -4.43 15.23
C LYS A 521 -7.34 -4.52 13.82
N GLN A 522 -7.52 -3.46 13.04
CA GLN A 522 -6.88 -3.28 11.74
C GLN A 522 -5.40 -2.91 11.89
N THR A 523 -4.59 -3.39 10.96
CA THR A 523 -3.20 -3.01 10.74
C THR A 523 -3.11 -1.72 9.93
N GLU A 524 -1.99 -1.02 10.02
CA GLU A 524 -1.79 0.27 9.32
C GLU A 524 -1.94 0.14 7.80
N THR A 525 -1.44 -0.95 7.21
CA THR A 525 -1.59 -1.28 5.78
C THR A 525 -3.04 -1.57 5.37
N GLU A 526 -3.86 -2.12 6.27
CA GLU A 526 -5.30 -2.31 6.01
C GLU A 526 -6.06 -0.99 6.02
N ILE A 527 -5.67 -0.06 6.90
CA ILE A 527 -6.27 1.28 6.94
C ILE A 527 -5.93 2.02 5.65
N GLU A 528 -4.66 2.02 5.22
CA GLU A 528 -4.24 2.61 3.94
C GLU A 528 -5.02 2.04 2.75
N THR A 529 -5.08 0.71 2.63
CA THR A 529 -5.81 0.07 1.53
C THR A 529 -7.31 0.28 1.62
N SER A 530 -7.91 0.36 2.80
CA SER A 530 -9.33 0.71 2.97
C SER A 530 -9.66 2.12 2.48
N LEU A 531 -8.76 3.08 2.73
CA LEU A 531 -8.94 4.47 2.31
C LEU A 531 -8.90 4.62 0.78
N ILE A 532 -8.07 3.82 0.09
CA ILE A 532 -8.04 3.78 -1.39
C ILE A 532 -9.41 3.34 -1.94
N PHE A 533 -10.08 2.41 -1.27
CA PHE A 533 -11.39 1.93 -1.69
C PHE A 533 -12.53 2.90 -1.35
N GLU A 534 -12.39 3.69 -0.28
CA GLU A 534 -13.44 4.59 0.25
C GLU A 534 -13.38 6.01 -0.34
N LYS A 535 -12.19 6.55 -0.63
CA LYS A 535 -12.03 7.92 -1.12
C LYS A 535 -11.28 7.95 -2.45
N GLU A 536 -11.96 8.36 -3.51
CA GLU A 536 -11.33 8.71 -4.79
C GLU A 536 -10.29 9.82 -4.55
N PHE A 537 -9.01 9.43 -4.72
CA PHE A 537 -7.86 10.24 -5.06
C PHE A 537 -7.31 11.30 -4.05
N TYR A 538 -8.10 11.79 -3.07
CA TYR A 538 -7.70 13.00 -2.31
C TYR A 538 -6.67 12.82 -1.16
N LEU A 539 -6.41 11.59 -0.68
CA LEU A 539 -5.57 11.37 0.52
C LEU A 539 -4.12 10.98 0.24
N ARG A 540 -3.74 10.86 -1.03
CA ARG A 540 -2.41 10.35 -1.43
C ARG A 540 -1.27 11.34 -1.17
N GLU A 541 -1.56 12.65 -1.18
CA GLU A 541 -0.56 13.68 -0.86
C GLU A 541 -0.31 13.83 0.65
N LEU A 542 -1.35 13.71 1.48
CA LEU A 542 -1.23 13.86 2.93
C LEU A 542 -0.47 12.70 3.62
N LEU A 543 -0.53 11.50 3.05
CA LEU A 543 0.11 10.30 3.63
C LEU A 543 1.59 10.12 3.23
N LYS A 544 2.10 10.86 2.23
CA LYS A 544 3.53 10.81 1.84
C LYS A 544 4.47 11.35 2.93
N VAL A 545 3.97 12.10 3.92
CA VAL A 545 4.81 12.79 4.91
C VAL A 545 5.20 11.92 6.12
N LYS A 546 4.72 10.67 6.25
CA LYS A 546 5.09 9.79 7.36
C LYS A 546 5.71 8.45 6.91
N LYS A 547 7.05 8.41 7.05
CA LYS A 547 7.95 7.24 7.12
C LYS A 547 8.10 6.35 5.89
N LYS A 548 9.35 6.26 5.41
CA LYS A 548 10.01 4.98 5.10
C LYS A 548 11.51 5.11 5.31
N THR A 549 12.09 4.15 6.04
CA THR A 549 13.52 3.94 6.21
C THR A 549 14.15 3.80 4.82
N ILE A 550 15.03 4.73 4.45
CA ILE A 550 15.74 4.73 3.17
C ILE A 550 16.89 3.72 3.32
N VAL A 551 16.86 2.67 2.50
CA VAL A 551 18.05 1.91 2.14
C VAL A 551 18.61 2.61 0.91
N ASP A 552 19.88 3.00 0.92
CA ASP A 552 20.56 3.59 -0.24
C ASP A 552 20.51 2.59 -1.40
N LEU A 553 19.64 2.85 -2.37
CA LEU A 553 19.45 2.05 -3.58
C LEU A 553 19.99 2.84 -4.75
N SER A 554 20.90 2.26 -5.53
CA SER A 554 21.36 2.89 -6.76
C SER A 554 20.40 2.62 -7.93
N TYR A 555 20.49 3.43 -8.99
CA TYR A 555 19.80 3.14 -10.26
C TYR A 555 20.20 1.77 -10.82
N GLU A 556 21.46 1.36 -10.65
CA GLU A 556 21.97 0.06 -11.11
C GLU A 556 21.32 -1.12 -10.37
N ASP A 557 21.06 -0.98 -9.07
CA ASP A 557 20.36 -1.98 -8.27
C ASP A 557 18.91 -2.17 -8.75
N ILE A 558 18.24 -1.06 -9.03
CA ILE A 558 16.87 -1.04 -9.56
C ILE A 558 16.82 -1.64 -10.96
N HIS A 559 17.77 -1.26 -11.82
CA HIS A 559 17.91 -1.82 -13.16
C HIS A 559 18.21 -3.32 -13.13
N SER A 560 19.10 -3.77 -12.24
CA SER A 560 19.46 -5.19 -12.05
C SER A 560 18.29 -6.01 -11.51
N LEU A 561 17.50 -5.45 -10.60
CA LEU A 561 16.27 -6.09 -10.14
C LEU A 561 15.28 -6.24 -11.30
N LEU A 562 14.97 -5.17 -12.02
CA LEU A 562 14.02 -5.21 -13.13
C LEU A 562 14.50 -6.15 -14.24
N SER A 563 15.77 -6.10 -14.63
CA SER A 563 16.31 -6.94 -15.70
C SER A 563 16.18 -8.44 -15.43
N LYS A 564 16.25 -8.87 -14.16
CA LYS A 564 16.03 -10.28 -13.75
C LYS A 564 14.58 -10.75 -13.94
N PHE A 565 13.60 -9.84 -13.89
CA PHE A 565 12.18 -10.17 -14.00
C PHE A 565 11.60 -9.92 -15.39
N ILE A 566 12.04 -8.85 -16.06
CA ILE A 566 11.47 -8.41 -17.34
C ILE A 566 12.44 -8.47 -18.52
N GLY A 567 13.72 -8.80 -18.26
CA GLY A 567 14.79 -8.80 -19.26
C GLY A 567 15.46 -7.44 -19.40
N GLU A 568 16.75 -7.46 -19.74
CA GLU A 568 17.65 -6.29 -19.75
C GLU A 568 17.15 -5.15 -20.65
N LYS A 569 16.85 -5.46 -21.92
CA LYS A 569 16.40 -4.46 -22.90
C LYS A 569 15.07 -3.78 -22.52
N ILE A 570 14.15 -4.52 -21.89
CA ILE A 570 12.83 -4.01 -21.51
C ILE A 570 12.92 -3.20 -20.21
N ALA A 571 13.78 -3.61 -19.28
CA ALA A 571 14.06 -2.87 -18.06
C ALA A 571 14.63 -1.48 -18.36
N GLU A 572 15.61 -1.41 -19.26
CA GLU A 572 16.24 -0.16 -19.68
C GLU A 572 15.23 0.79 -20.35
N GLU A 573 14.41 0.28 -21.28
CA GLU A 573 13.38 1.07 -21.96
C GLU A 573 12.31 1.62 -20.99
N LYS A 574 11.83 0.80 -20.04
CA LYS A 574 10.82 1.23 -19.06
C LYS A 574 11.35 2.21 -18.01
N LEU A 575 12.61 2.09 -17.60
CA LEU A 575 13.23 3.01 -16.64
C LEU A 575 13.56 4.35 -17.31
N LYS A 576 14.12 4.31 -18.53
CA LYS A 576 14.45 5.51 -19.28
C LYS A 576 13.21 6.33 -19.65
N SER A 577 12.14 5.67 -20.12
CA SER A 577 10.87 6.35 -20.41
C SER A 577 10.22 6.98 -19.18
N HIS A 578 10.31 6.36 -18.00
CA HIS A 578 9.80 6.94 -16.75
C HIS A 578 10.58 8.19 -16.32
N LEU A 579 11.91 8.19 -16.54
CA LEU A 579 12.77 9.34 -16.28
C LEU A 579 12.57 10.48 -17.29
N GLU A 580 12.40 10.15 -18.58
CA GLU A 580 12.12 11.11 -19.65
C GLU A 580 10.77 11.82 -19.45
N MET A 581 9.73 11.12 -18.99
CA MET A 581 8.43 11.74 -18.64
C MET A 581 8.52 12.80 -17.53
N ARG A 582 9.60 12.79 -16.74
CA ARG A 582 9.85 13.76 -15.66
C ARG A 582 10.98 14.74 -15.98
N GLY A 583 11.55 14.69 -17.18
CA GLY A 583 12.59 15.61 -17.62
C GLY A 583 13.94 15.48 -16.87
N LYS A 584 14.26 14.31 -16.31
CA LYS A 584 15.50 14.08 -15.55
C LYS A 584 16.39 13.02 -16.19
N GLY A 585 17.71 13.25 -16.16
CA GLY A 585 18.72 12.28 -16.58
C GLY A 585 19.14 11.30 -15.47
N VAL A 586 19.73 10.16 -15.83
CA VAL A 586 20.23 9.12 -14.88
C VAL A 586 21.26 9.69 -13.89
N GLY A 587 21.99 10.77 -14.26
CA GLY A 587 22.99 11.41 -13.41
C GLY A 587 22.48 12.50 -12.45
N GLU A 588 21.19 12.85 -12.49
CA GLU A 588 20.58 13.95 -11.70
C GLU A 588 19.57 13.45 -10.65
N LEU A 589 19.64 12.16 -10.29
CA LEU A 589 18.66 11.51 -9.42
C LEU A 589 18.84 11.93 -7.95
N THR A 590 17.79 12.53 -7.37
CA THR A 590 17.71 12.80 -5.93
C THR A 590 17.23 11.57 -5.15
N LEU A 591 17.39 11.55 -3.82
CA LEU A 591 16.85 10.48 -2.95
C LEU A 591 15.33 10.29 -3.10
N ALA A 592 14.59 11.37 -3.42
CA ALA A 592 13.17 11.31 -3.71
C ALA A 592 12.86 10.61 -5.05
N ASP A 593 13.71 10.81 -6.06
CA ASP A 593 13.59 10.15 -7.36
C ASP A 593 13.91 8.66 -7.27
N ILE A 594 14.88 8.26 -6.42
CA ILE A 594 15.19 6.85 -6.14
C ILE A 594 14.01 6.16 -5.43
N ALA A 595 13.37 6.83 -4.47
CA ALA A 595 12.17 6.31 -3.81
C ALA A 595 11.00 6.14 -4.80
N ASP A 596 10.83 7.09 -5.73
CA ASP A 596 9.85 7.00 -6.81
C ASP A 596 10.15 5.86 -7.79
N LEU A 597 11.42 5.71 -8.19
CA LEU A 597 11.88 4.60 -9.02
C LEU A 597 11.66 3.24 -8.34
N ARG A 598 11.83 3.15 -7.02
CA ARG A 598 11.51 1.93 -6.25
C ARG A 598 10.02 1.62 -6.32
N ASP A 599 9.16 2.61 -6.11
CA ASP A 599 7.71 2.41 -6.14
C ASP A 599 7.23 2.08 -7.57
N TYR A 600 7.85 2.70 -8.59
CA TYR A 600 7.66 2.33 -9.99
C TYR A 600 8.14 0.90 -10.27
N THR A 601 9.27 0.49 -9.70
CA THR A 601 9.80 -0.87 -9.82
C THR A 601 8.89 -1.89 -9.16
N GLU A 602 8.37 -1.61 -7.95
CA GLU A 602 7.36 -2.45 -7.31
C GLU A 602 6.10 -2.55 -8.18
N LYS A 603 5.70 -1.45 -8.82
CA LYS A 603 4.59 -1.42 -9.78
C LYS A 603 4.87 -2.30 -11.00
N ILE A 604 6.05 -2.21 -11.64
CA ILE A 604 6.39 -3.06 -12.79
C ILE A 604 6.51 -4.53 -12.40
N ILE A 605 7.12 -4.84 -11.25
CA ILE A 605 7.20 -6.22 -10.74
C ILE A 605 5.79 -6.76 -10.45
N SER A 606 4.88 -5.94 -9.93
CA SER A 606 3.48 -6.35 -9.73
C SER A 606 2.75 -6.71 -11.02
N GLU A 607 3.16 -6.17 -12.18
CA GLU A 607 2.61 -6.58 -13.48
C GLU A 607 2.98 -8.02 -13.84
N VAL A 608 4.12 -8.52 -13.35
CA VAL A 608 4.65 -9.84 -13.68
C VAL A 608 4.20 -10.90 -12.68
N VAL A 609 4.24 -10.58 -11.38
CA VAL A 609 4.01 -11.54 -10.29
C VAL A 609 2.76 -11.26 -9.45
N GLY A 610 2.07 -10.13 -9.70
CA GLY A 610 0.93 -9.68 -8.91
C GLY A 610 1.32 -8.81 -7.69
N PRO A 611 0.39 -7.98 -7.18
CA PRO A 611 0.66 -6.98 -6.14
C PRO A 611 0.92 -7.58 -4.74
N SER A 612 0.42 -8.78 -4.46
CA SER A 612 0.66 -9.52 -3.20
C SER A 612 2.08 -10.09 -3.13
N ALA A 613 2.65 -10.46 -4.28
CA ALA A 613 3.99 -11.04 -4.40
C ALA A 613 5.09 -9.99 -4.66
N SER A 614 4.78 -8.90 -5.36
CA SER A 614 5.76 -7.88 -5.75
C SER A 614 6.50 -7.26 -4.58
N LYS A 615 5.78 -6.93 -3.50
CA LYS A 615 6.36 -6.38 -2.28
C LYS A 615 7.40 -7.32 -1.68
N LEU A 616 7.09 -8.61 -1.59
CA LEU A 616 7.98 -9.63 -1.05
C LEU A 616 9.19 -9.88 -1.96
N VAL A 617 9.03 -9.77 -3.28
CA VAL A 617 10.16 -9.82 -4.24
C VAL A 617 11.12 -8.65 -4.01
N VAL A 618 10.59 -7.42 -3.94
CA VAL A 618 11.39 -6.22 -3.72
C VAL A 618 12.08 -6.30 -2.36
N GLU A 619 11.34 -6.58 -1.27
CA GLU A 619 11.92 -6.74 0.07
C GLU A 619 12.99 -7.83 0.14
N SER A 620 12.73 -9.00 -0.45
CA SER A 620 13.70 -10.11 -0.47
C SER A 620 14.95 -9.79 -1.28
N TYR A 621 14.84 -8.97 -2.33
CA TYR A 621 16.00 -8.52 -3.11
C TYR A 621 16.83 -7.48 -2.35
N LEU A 622 16.17 -6.56 -1.64
CA LEU A 622 16.83 -5.58 -0.78
C LEU A 622 17.57 -6.25 0.38
N GLU A 623 16.99 -7.30 0.96
CA GLU A 623 17.67 -8.16 1.94
C GLU A 623 18.90 -8.89 1.35
N MET A 624 18.89 -9.17 0.04
CA MET A 624 20.03 -9.79 -0.66
C MET A 624 21.15 -8.78 -0.96
N LEU A 625 20.82 -7.56 -1.40
CA LEU A 625 21.82 -6.50 -1.66
C LEU A 625 22.53 -6.04 -0.38
N GLY A 626 21.87 -6.08 0.78
CA GLY A 626 22.47 -5.79 2.08
C GLY A 626 23.56 -6.79 2.54
N LYS A 627 23.86 -7.85 1.76
CA LYS A 627 24.89 -8.85 2.08
C LYS A 627 25.71 -9.17 0.82
N GLY A 628 26.93 -8.63 0.75
CA GLY A 628 27.84 -8.75 -0.40
C GLY A 628 28.02 -10.17 -0.98
N GLU A 629 28.37 -10.21 -2.27
CA GLU A 629 28.23 -11.35 -3.18
C GLU A 629 29.00 -12.64 -2.80
N ASP A 630 30.02 -12.58 -1.93
CA ASP A 630 30.87 -13.75 -1.62
C ASP A 630 30.35 -14.70 -0.52
N LYS A 631 29.24 -14.39 0.17
CA LYS A 631 28.66 -15.28 1.20
C LYS A 631 27.50 -16.15 0.71
N VAL A 632 27.21 -16.13 -0.59
CA VAL A 632 25.95 -16.64 -1.15
C VAL A 632 25.99 -18.15 -1.48
N ILE A 633 27.19 -18.76 -1.57
CA ILE A 633 27.39 -20.16 -1.98
C ILE A 633 27.56 -21.10 -0.77
N ASP A 634 28.21 -20.68 0.31
CA ASP A 634 28.39 -21.53 1.50
C ASP A 634 27.09 -21.73 2.30
N ILE A 635 26.23 -20.71 2.36
CA ILE A 635 24.87 -20.81 2.93
C ILE A 635 24.02 -21.83 2.15
N PHE A 636 24.32 -22.06 0.87
CA PHE A 636 23.59 -23.01 0.03
C PHE A 636 24.02 -24.47 0.25
N LYS A 637 25.27 -24.72 0.68
CA LYS A 637 25.74 -26.05 1.11
C LYS A 637 25.20 -26.42 2.49
N ASP A 638 25.10 -25.44 3.39
CA ASP A 638 24.61 -25.65 4.75
C ASP A 638 23.09 -25.88 4.80
N LEU A 639 22.30 -25.23 3.94
CA LEU A 639 20.84 -25.35 3.97
C LEU A 639 20.29 -26.64 3.34
N VAL A 640 21.05 -27.30 2.45
CA VAL A 640 20.59 -28.53 1.78
C VAL A 640 21.03 -29.79 2.54
N SER A 641 22.17 -29.75 3.23
CA SER A 641 22.71 -30.93 3.93
C SER A 641 22.18 -31.12 5.37
N TYR A 642 21.59 -30.09 5.99
CA TYR A 642 21.14 -30.12 7.40
C TYR A 642 19.61 -30.04 7.61
N SER A 643 18.79 -30.30 6.58
CA SER A 643 17.39 -29.87 6.57
C SER A 643 16.37 -30.72 7.37
N ILE A 644 16.71 -31.84 8.01
CA ILE A 644 15.66 -32.68 8.65
C ILE A 644 15.86 -32.95 10.14
N SER A 645 17.08 -32.91 10.68
CA SER A 645 17.30 -33.31 12.09
C SER A 645 17.62 -32.14 13.03
N GLU A 646 18.47 -31.19 12.64
CA GLU A 646 19.01 -30.19 13.58
C GLU A 646 18.35 -28.80 13.46
N SER A 647 17.57 -28.58 12.40
CA SER A 647 16.85 -27.31 12.16
C SER A 647 15.88 -26.98 13.29
N LYS A 648 15.30 -27.96 14.00
CA LYS A 648 14.38 -27.68 15.10
C LYS A 648 15.09 -27.01 16.28
N ASP A 649 16.27 -27.51 16.65
CA ASP A 649 17.01 -26.99 17.81
C ASP A 649 17.75 -25.69 17.47
N THR A 650 18.26 -25.54 16.25
CA THR A 650 18.84 -24.27 15.78
C THR A 650 17.79 -23.20 15.51
N LEU A 651 16.59 -23.55 15.00
CA LEU A 651 15.46 -22.61 14.92
C LEU A 651 14.91 -22.28 16.31
N ILE A 652 14.76 -23.25 17.22
CA ILE A 652 14.31 -22.95 18.60
C ILE A 652 15.34 -22.06 19.30
N LYS A 653 16.64 -22.30 19.10
CA LYS A 653 17.71 -21.45 19.61
C LYS A 653 17.64 -20.04 19.01
N ARG A 654 17.59 -19.88 17.68
CA ARG A 654 17.45 -18.56 17.02
C ARG A 654 16.13 -17.84 17.30
N VAL A 655 15.03 -18.58 17.45
CA VAL A 655 13.73 -18.02 17.86
C VAL A 655 13.80 -17.56 19.31
N SER A 656 14.49 -18.30 20.20
CA SER A 656 14.76 -17.86 21.58
C SER A 656 15.63 -16.60 21.60
N GLU A 657 16.68 -16.54 20.78
CA GLU A 657 17.55 -15.37 20.59
C GLU A 657 16.77 -14.13 20.13
N LEU A 658 15.96 -14.29 19.07
CA LEU A 658 15.10 -13.23 18.55
C LEU A 658 14.03 -12.82 19.57
N ASN A 659 13.46 -13.76 20.31
CA ASN A 659 12.47 -13.47 21.34
C ASN A 659 13.08 -12.66 22.48
N VAL A 660 14.29 -12.97 22.93
CA VAL A 660 14.99 -12.18 23.97
C VAL A 660 15.24 -10.75 23.46
N LEU A 661 15.76 -10.59 22.24
CA LEU A 661 16.00 -9.26 21.64
C LEU A 661 14.69 -8.47 21.44
N LEU A 662 13.61 -9.15 21.04
CA LEU A 662 12.28 -8.55 20.89
C LEU A 662 11.68 -8.14 22.24
N GLU A 663 11.82 -8.97 23.27
CA GLU A 663 11.31 -8.65 24.60
C GLU A 663 12.11 -7.51 25.26
N ILE A 664 13.43 -7.48 25.09
CA ILE A 664 14.27 -6.36 25.53
C ILE A 664 13.86 -5.08 24.78
N SER A 665 13.63 -5.16 23.47
CA SER A 665 13.08 -4.04 22.67
C SER A 665 11.73 -3.56 23.20
N LYS A 666 10.82 -4.48 23.55
CA LYS A 666 9.52 -4.16 24.16
C LYS A 666 9.66 -3.50 25.53
N ILE A 667 10.61 -3.96 26.36
CA ILE A 667 10.89 -3.34 27.66
C ILE A 667 11.36 -1.89 27.47
N PHE A 668 12.27 -1.63 26.53
CA PHE A 668 12.78 -0.28 26.29
C PHE A 668 11.75 0.65 25.63
N SER A 669 10.85 0.12 24.79
CA SER A 669 9.73 0.88 24.19
C SER A 669 8.54 1.11 25.14
N SER A 670 8.43 0.37 26.24
CA SER A 670 7.36 0.56 27.23
C SER A 670 7.50 1.88 28.00
N THR A 671 6.42 2.39 28.60
CA THR A 671 6.47 3.56 29.50
C THR A 671 7.07 3.18 30.86
N GLY A 672 8.08 3.93 31.32
CA GLY A 672 8.74 3.70 32.61
C GLY A 672 10.16 4.28 32.68
N GLY A 673 10.69 4.43 33.89
CA GLY A 673 12.05 4.98 34.11
C GLY A 673 13.15 4.03 33.62
N LEU A 674 14.26 4.59 33.12
CA LEU A 674 15.39 3.84 32.56
C LEU A 674 15.92 2.74 33.50
N ASN A 675 16.08 3.04 34.80
CA ASN A 675 16.55 2.06 35.78
C ASN A 675 15.62 0.85 35.90
N GLN A 676 14.29 1.07 35.90
CA GLN A 676 13.33 -0.04 35.95
C GLN A 676 13.38 -0.91 34.71
N LYS A 677 13.58 -0.29 33.54
CA LYS A 677 13.71 -1.00 32.26
C LYS A 677 14.97 -1.87 32.23
N ILE A 678 16.11 -1.31 32.65
CA ILE A 678 17.37 -2.04 32.77
C ILE A 678 17.21 -3.25 33.70
N ILE A 679 16.65 -3.06 34.90
CA ILE A 679 16.44 -4.16 35.86
C ILE A 679 15.52 -5.25 35.28
N LYS A 680 14.46 -4.88 34.56
CA LYS A 680 13.59 -5.85 33.87
C LYS A 680 14.35 -6.65 32.81
N SER A 681 15.18 -5.98 32.00
CA SER A 681 16.01 -6.63 30.98
C SER A 681 17.02 -7.61 31.59
N LEU A 682 17.69 -7.23 32.68
CA LEU A 682 18.62 -8.14 33.38
C LEU A 682 17.91 -9.35 33.98
N ASN A 683 16.72 -9.17 34.57
CA ASN A 683 15.91 -10.27 35.09
C ASN A 683 15.42 -11.22 34.00
N LEU A 684 15.08 -10.69 32.83
CA LEU A 684 14.72 -11.51 31.67
C LEU A 684 15.90 -12.38 31.21
N LEU A 685 17.09 -11.81 31.10
CA LEU A 685 18.30 -12.56 30.74
C LEU A 685 18.63 -13.65 31.76
N LYS A 686 18.55 -13.30 33.05
CA LYS A 686 18.73 -14.24 34.15
C LYS A 686 17.74 -15.42 34.04
N LYS A 687 16.45 -15.13 33.87
CA LYS A 687 15.40 -16.16 33.80
C LYS A 687 15.52 -17.04 32.56
N THR A 688 15.81 -16.44 31.41
CA THR A 688 15.81 -17.14 30.12
C THR A 688 17.00 -18.08 29.98
N PHE A 689 18.19 -17.63 30.37
CA PHE A 689 19.42 -18.42 30.29
C PHE A 689 19.82 -19.09 31.60
N LYS A 690 18.98 -18.95 32.65
CA LYS A 690 19.19 -19.52 33.98
C LYS A 690 20.53 -19.12 34.62
N PHE A 691 20.96 -17.88 34.40
CA PHE A 691 22.12 -17.34 35.13
C PHE A 691 21.80 -17.20 36.62
N ASP A 692 22.82 -17.40 37.46
CA ASP A 692 22.68 -17.21 38.90
C ASP A 692 22.76 -15.72 39.28
N LEU A 693 23.62 -14.98 38.57
CA LEU A 693 23.80 -13.54 38.76
C LEU A 693 24.14 -12.85 37.43
N VAL A 694 23.46 -11.73 37.16
CA VAL A 694 23.77 -10.80 36.06
C VAL A 694 23.98 -9.41 36.64
N VAL A 695 25.08 -8.74 36.31
CA VAL A 695 25.45 -7.43 36.86
C VAL A 695 25.76 -6.45 35.74
N LEU A 696 25.14 -5.27 35.75
CA LEU A 696 25.49 -4.14 34.90
C LEU A 696 26.27 -3.10 35.70
N ARG A 697 27.48 -2.79 35.23
CA ARG A 697 28.30 -1.68 35.72
C ARG A 697 28.42 -0.62 34.63
N VAL A 698 28.21 0.63 34.99
CA VAL A 698 28.35 1.78 34.09
C VAL A 698 29.53 2.61 34.56
N MET A 699 30.31 3.10 33.62
CA MET A 699 31.49 3.91 33.89
C MET A 699 31.08 5.33 34.28
N LYS A 700 31.54 5.79 35.45
CA LYS A 700 31.36 7.17 35.91
C LYS A 700 32.73 7.72 36.30
N GLY A 701 33.35 8.48 35.38
CA GLY A 701 34.77 8.84 35.50
C GLY A 701 35.64 7.58 35.47
N ASN A 702 36.60 7.45 36.40
CA ASN A 702 37.48 6.28 36.53
C ASN A 702 36.94 5.18 37.45
N VAL A 703 35.64 5.16 37.74
CA VAL A 703 35.02 4.16 38.63
C VAL A 703 33.94 3.38 37.88
N LEU A 704 33.97 2.05 38.00
CA LEU A 704 32.89 1.18 37.54
C LEU A 704 31.88 1.03 38.66
N LYS A 705 30.74 1.73 38.52
CA LYS A 705 29.68 1.68 39.51
C LYS A 705 28.59 0.71 39.07
N MET A 706 28.22 -0.21 39.94
CA MET A 706 27.08 -1.09 39.74
C MET A 706 25.81 -0.25 39.65
N THR A 707 25.13 -0.35 38.50
CA THR A 707 23.92 0.43 38.21
C THR A 707 22.67 -0.43 38.35
N ALA A 708 22.78 -1.73 38.04
CA ALA A 708 21.70 -2.70 38.22
C ALA A 708 22.25 -4.13 38.30
N TYR A 709 21.52 -5.02 38.96
CA TYR A 709 21.81 -6.46 38.98
C TYR A 709 20.52 -7.30 39.04
N ALA A 710 20.64 -8.57 38.67
CA ALA A 710 19.60 -9.58 38.80
C ALA A 710 20.22 -10.90 39.31
N GLY A 711 19.89 -11.32 40.53
CA GLY A 711 20.54 -12.48 41.19
C GLY A 711 20.60 -12.34 42.69
N GLN A 712 21.02 -13.40 43.39
CA GLN A 712 21.35 -13.32 44.81
C GLN A 712 22.83 -12.99 44.94
N LEU A 713 23.16 -11.86 45.58
CA LEU A 713 24.54 -11.50 45.89
C LEU A 713 25.06 -12.38 47.04
N ALA A 714 26.30 -12.88 46.92
CA ALA A 714 27.00 -13.45 48.07
C ALA A 714 27.41 -12.31 49.02
N GLN A 715 27.39 -12.57 50.34
CA GLN A 715 27.65 -11.55 51.37
C GLN A 715 29.05 -10.92 51.30
N ASN A 716 30.00 -11.52 50.56
CA ASN A 716 31.39 -11.07 50.46
C ASN A 716 31.80 -10.52 49.07
N LEU A 717 30.86 -10.29 48.13
CA LEU A 717 31.21 -9.75 46.80
C LEU A 717 31.15 -8.22 46.76
N ASP A 718 32.31 -7.56 46.81
CA ASP A 718 32.40 -6.13 46.47
C ASP A 718 32.37 -5.93 44.94
N LEU A 719 31.32 -5.25 44.48
CA LEU A 719 30.96 -5.12 43.06
C LEU A 719 31.29 -3.74 42.48
N ASP A 720 31.54 -2.74 43.32
CA ASP A 720 31.99 -1.40 42.90
C ASP A 720 33.52 -1.41 42.98
N ARG A 721 34.21 -1.13 41.86
CA ARG A 721 35.68 -1.18 41.80
C ARG A 721 36.23 -0.01 40.98
N THR A 722 37.39 0.51 41.37
CA THR A 722 38.08 1.50 40.55
C THR A 722 38.71 0.84 39.33
N VAL A 723 38.85 1.58 38.21
CA VAL A 723 39.43 1.02 36.98
C VAL A 723 40.89 0.55 37.19
N GLU A 724 41.61 1.13 38.15
CA GLU A 724 42.98 0.73 38.51
C GLU A 724 43.05 -0.60 39.27
N GLU A 725 42.08 -0.91 40.14
CA GLU A 725 42.03 -2.16 40.90
C GLU A 725 41.72 -3.41 40.04
N VAL A 726 41.02 -3.19 38.92
CA VAL A 726 40.54 -4.26 38.02
C VAL A 726 41.49 -4.59 36.87
N LYS A 727 42.59 -3.84 36.65
CA LYS A 727 43.53 -4.05 35.54
C LYS A 727 44.00 -5.50 35.41
N ASP A 728 44.35 -6.13 36.53
CA ASP A 728 44.82 -7.54 36.56
C ASP A 728 43.69 -8.58 36.64
N THR A 729 42.44 -8.19 36.40
CA THR A 729 41.28 -9.09 36.46
C THR A 729 40.71 -9.36 35.07
N PHE A 730 39.96 -10.46 34.93
CA PHE A 730 39.22 -10.73 33.69
C PHE A 730 38.20 -9.64 33.34
N LEU A 731 37.71 -8.89 34.33
CA LEU A 731 36.85 -7.72 34.12
C LEU A 731 37.63 -6.55 33.49
N GLY A 732 38.82 -6.25 34.00
CA GLY A 732 39.68 -5.21 33.42
C GLY A 732 40.19 -5.56 32.03
N LYS A 733 40.56 -6.84 31.82
CA LYS A 733 40.95 -7.35 30.51
C LYS A 733 39.87 -7.16 29.46
N SER A 734 38.59 -7.35 29.82
CA SER A 734 37.45 -7.11 28.92
C SER A 734 37.30 -5.64 28.50
N ILE A 735 37.65 -4.72 29.40
CA ILE A 735 37.61 -3.26 29.14
C ILE A 735 38.79 -2.84 28.28
N GLU A 736 40.01 -3.30 28.61
CA GLU A 736 41.24 -2.95 27.90
C GLU A 736 41.26 -3.51 26.47
N GLU A 737 40.89 -4.79 26.31
CA GLU A 737 40.85 -5.44 24.99
C GLU A 737 39.58 -5.08 24.19
N LYS A 738 38.60 -4.39 24.80
CA LYS A 738 37.27 -4.09 24.23
C LYS A 738 36.59 -5.33 23.65
N LYS A 739 36.74 -6.48 24.31
CA LYS A 739 36.25 -7.79 23.86
C LYS A 739 35.58 -8.57 24.99
N PRO A 740 34.68 -9.51 24.65
CA PRO A 740 34.14 -10.44 25.62
C PRO A 740 35.23 -11.32 26.21
N ILE A 741 35.22 -11.48 27.52
CA ILE A 741 36.09 -12.42 28.24
C ILE A 741 35.20 -13.46 28.92
N ALA A 742 35.30 -14.72 28.49
CA ALA A 742 34.48 -15.81 28.98
C ALA A 742 35.33 -16.94 29.56
N ILE A 743 34.97 -17.40 30.76
CA ILE A 743 35.57 -18.53 31.46
C ILE A 743 34.52 -19.62 31.59
N ASN A 744 34.75 -20.74 30.90
CA ASN A 744 33.82 -21.87 30.84
C ASN A 744 33.95 -22.86 32.01
N ASP A 745 35.13 -22.92 32.61
CA ASP A 745 35.38 -23.70 33.82
C ASP A 745 36.49 -23.02 34.62
N ILE A 746 36.15 -22.53 35.81
CA ILE A 746 37.10 -21.84 36.70
C ILE A 746 38.18 -22.80 37.22
N ASP A 747 37.90 -24.10 37.29
CA ASP A 747 38.87 -25.09 37.80
C ASP A 747 40.03 -25.36 36.83
N LEU A 748 39.90 -24.96 35.55
CA LEU A 748 40.93 -25.15 34.53
C LEU A 748 41.93 -23.99 34.43
N ILE A 749 41.80 -22.97 35.30
CA ILE A 749 42.61 -21.75 35.26
C ILE A 749 43.52 -21.70 36.48
N ALA A 750 44.77 -21.30 36.29
CA ALA A 750 45.69 -21.02 37.39
C ALA A 750 45.09 -19.93 38.30
N LEU A 751 44.83 -20.29 39.57
CA LEU A 751 44.21 -19.41 40.56
C LEU A 751 45.15 -18.24 40.88
N ASN A 752 44.92 -17.09 40.25
CA ASN A 752 45.42 -15.81 40.76
C ASN A 752 44.52 -15.32 41.90
N GLU A 753 45.07 -14.61 42.89
CA GLU A 753 44.39 -14.18 44.13
C GLU A 753 43.03 -13.49 43.91
N LYS A 754 42.77 -12.90 42.74
CA LYS A 754 41.53 -12.17 42.42
C LYS A 754 40.42 -12.99 41.74
N VAL A 755 40.63 -14.29 41.48
CA VAL A 755 39.57 -15.24 41.01
C VAL A 755 38.93 -15.97 42.20
N ILE A 756 39.57 -15.90 43.38
CA ILE A 756 39.15 -16.56 44.62
C ILE A 756 37.76 -16.06 45.03
N ASP A 757 37.46 -14.76 45.01
CA ASP A 757 36.14 -14.20 45.35
C ASP A 757 34.99 -14.83 44.57
N ILE A 758 35.19 -15.06 43.26
CA ILE A 758 34.19 -15.63 42.36
C ILE A 758 33.99 -17.12 42.68
N LYS A 759 35.09 -17.82 42.99
CA LYS A 759 35.08 -19.25 43.36
C LYS A 759 34.49 -19.48 44.76
N GLU A 760 34.81 -18.63 45.73
CA GLU A 760 34.24 -18.65 47.10
C GLU A 760 32.75 -18.35 47.09
N ALA A 761 32.29 -17.50 46.18
CA ALA A 761 30.86 -17.27 45.95
C ALA A 761 30.14 -18.48 45.29
N GLY A 762 30.89 -19.52 44.93
CA GLY A 762 30.39 -20.79 44.39
C GLY A 762 30.08 -20.76 42.90
N PHE A 763 30.54 -19.75 42.15
CA PHE A 763 30.41 -19.75 40.69
C PHE A 763 31.47 -20.66 40.08
N ILE A 764 31.11 -21.33 38.98
CA ILE A 764 31.98 -22.27 38.27
C ILE A 764 32.27 -21.82 36.83
N SER A 765 31.54 -20.81 36.31
CA SER A 765 31.79 -20.18 35.02
C SER A 765 31.24 -18.73 34.99
N PHE A 766 31.87 -17.85 34.20
CA PHE A 766 31.44 -16.44 34.06
C PHE A 766 31.82 -15.82 32.70
N CYS A 767 31.16 -14.74 32.33
CA CYS A 767 31.47 -13.94 31.14
C CYS A 767 31.32 -12.44 31.40
N HIS A 768 32.32 -11.65 31.01
CA HIS A 768 32.31 -10.19 31.03
C HIS A 768 32.21 -9.64 29.61
N LEU A 769 31.28 -8.71 29.40
CA LEU A 769 30.91 -8.15 28.10
C LEU A 769 30.94 -6.62 28.14
N PRO A 770 31.81 -5.96 27.35
CA PRO A 770 31.90 -4.51 27.35
C PRO A 770 30.71 -3.89 26.62
N LEU A 771 30.21 -2.77 27.15
CA LEU A 771 29.20 -1.94 26.49
C LEU A 771 29.90 -0.88 25.66
N ILE A 772 29.98 -1.11 24.36
CA ILE A 772 30.69 -0.23 23.42
C ILE A 772 29.70 0.68 22.72
N ILE A 773 29.96 1.98 22.75
CA ILE A 773 29.21 3.02 22.07
C ILE A 773 30.23 3.92 21.37
N GLU A 774 30.14 4.05 20.04
CA GLU A 774 31.06 4.88 19.23
C GLU A 774 32.55 4.57 19.47
N GLY A 775 32.87 3.30 19.72
CA GLY A 775 34.25 2.84 19.95
C GLY A 775 34.77 3.03 21.38
N GLU A 776 33.98 3.62 22.28
CA GLU A 776 34.32 3.75 23.71
C GLU A 776 33.55 2.76 24.58
N VAL A 777 34.21 2.25 25.63
CA VAL A 777 33.57 1.40 26.63
C VAL A 777 32.84 2.28 27.64
N LYS A 778 31.51 2.24 27.65
CA LYS A 778 30.67 2.99 28.61
C LYS A 778 30.27 2.18 29.84
N GLY A 779 30.53 0.87 29.85
CA GLY A 779 30.21 -0.02 30.96
C GLY A 779 30.53 -1.47 30.65
N VAL A 780 30.19 -2.38 31.57
CA VAL A 780 30.36 -3.83 31.40
C VAL A 780 29.15 -4.57 31.97
N ILE A 781 28.64 -5.54 31.23
CA ILE A 781 27.68 -6.53 31.74
C ILE A 781 28.41 -7.83 32.06
N SER A 782 28.16 -8.38 33.24
CA SER A 782 28.77 -9.63 33.72
C SER A 782 27.71 -10.69 33.96
N PHE A 783 27.96 -11.91 33.52
CA PHE A 783 27.10 -13.08 33.66
C PHE A 783 27.83 -14.16 34.46
N PHE A 784 27.16 -14.77 35.44
CA PHE A 784 27.74 -15.78 36.32
C PHE A 784 26.83 -17.01 36.46
N SER A 785 27.44 -18.20 36.53
CA SER A 785 26.75 -19.48 36.65
C SER A 785 27.44 -20.40 37.68
N LYS A 786 26.65 -21.05 38.53
CA LYS A 786 27.06 -22.03 39.55
C LYS A 786 26.85 -23.48 39.11
N ILE A 787 26.11 -23.70 38.02
CA ILE A 787 25.62 -25.03 37.63
C ILE A 787 26.26 -25.51 36.33
N TYR A 788 26.49 -24.60 35.38
CA TYR A 788 26.87 -24.97 34.02
C TYR A 788 28.32 -24.63 33.70
N LYS A 789 29.14 -25.67 33.46
CA LYS A 789 30.46 -25.56 32.81
C LYS A 789 30.29 -25.61 31.29
N GLY A 790 31.13 -24.90 30.54
CA GLY A 790 31.11 -24.92 29.06
C GLY A 790 29.95 -24.15 28.39
N MET A 791 29.23 -23.31 29.13
CA MET A 791 28.05 -22.59 28.62
C MET A 791 28.38 -21.48 27.59
N TYR A 792 29.54 -20.83 27.72
CA TYR A 792 29.95 -19.70 26.90
C TYR A 792 30.67 -20.16 25.63
N THR A 793 29.91 -20.68 24.67
CA THR A 793 30.40 -20.92 23.31
C THR A 793 30.51 -19.61 22.53
N ASN A 794 31.28 -19.58 21.45
CA ASN A 794 31.44 -18.37 20.62
C ASN A 794 30.09 -17.86 20.10
N GLU A 795 29.18 -18.76 19.72
CA GLU A 795 27.83 -18.40 19.27
C GLU A 795 27.00 -17.78 20.40
N PHE A 796 27.12 -18.32 21.61
CA PHE A 796 26.39 -17.79 22.77
C PHE A 796 26.94 -16.43 23.23
N ILE A 797 28.25 -16.23 23.14
CA ILE A 797 28.88 -14.92 23.41
C ILE A 797 28.38 -13.89 22.39
N ALA A 798 28.35 -14.21 21.09
CA ALA A 798 27.84 -13.31 20.05
C ALA A 798 26.37 -12.89 20.27
N LEU A 799 25.54 -13.78 20.80
CA LEU A 799 24.18 -13.46 21.22
C LEU A 799 24.18 -12.45 22.38
N LEU A 800 24.95 -12.72 23.44
CA LEU A 800 25.01 -11.84 24.60
C LEU A 800 25.61 -10.47 24.24
N GLU A 801 26.55 -10.41 23.31
CA GLU A 801 27.05 -9.16 22.70
C GLU A 801 25.94 -8.38 21.99
N SER A 802 25.11 -9.07 21.21
CA SER A 802 23.98 -8.43 20.50
C SER A 802 22.99 -7.81 21.49
N VAL A 803 22.70 -8.50 22.59
CA VAL A 803 21.87 -7.98 23.68
C VAL A 803 22.55 -6.80 24.39
N ALA A 804 23.85 -6.92 24.68
CA ALA A 804 24.63 -5.88 25.33
C ALA A 804 24.64 -4.58 24.50
N HIS A 805 24.82 -4.68 23.18
CA HIS A 805 24.70 -3.54 22.26
C HIS A 805 23.31 -2.90 22.29
N GLN A 806 22.24 -3.69 22.35
CA GLN A 806 20.88 -3.15 22.42
C GLN A 806 20.62 -2.39 23.72
N ILE A 807 21.15 -2.88 24.85
CA ILE A 807 21.08 -2.18 26.15
C ILE A 807 21.91 -0.89 26.09
N ALA A 808 23.12 -0.94 25.52
CA ALA A 808 23.99 0.23 25.35
C ALA A 808 23.32 1.32 24.50
N PHE A 809 22.77 0.95 23.33
CA PHE A 809 22.07 1.87 22.45
C PHE A 809 20.83 2.49 23.11
N SER A 810 20.08 1.70 23.88
CA SER A 810 18.89 2.18 24.57
C SER A 810 19.22 3.19 25.68
N ILE A 811 20.36 3.01 26.37
CA ILE A 811 20.86 3.99 27.34
C ILE A 811 21.18 5.31 26.62
N LYS A 812 21.94 5.26 25.52
CA LYS A 812 22.27 6.45 24.71
C LYS A 812 21.04 7.17 24.18
N SER A 813 20.10 6.44 23.60
CA SER A 813 18.88 7.01 23.01
C SER A 813 18.05 7.77 24.05
N HIS A 814 18.02 7.28 25.29
CA HIS A 814 17.32 7.97 26.38
C HIS A 814 17.98 9.30 26.77
N GLU A 815 19.32 9.36 26.79
CA GLU A 815 20.07 10.59 27.04
C GLU A 815 19.80 11.63 25.95
N GLN A 816 19.89 11.24 24.67
CA GLN A 816 19.61 12.12 23.54
C GLN A 816 18.17 12.66 23.53
N THR A 817 17.19 11.80 23.83
CA THR A 817 15.78 12.22 23.90
C THR A 817 15.57 13.31 24.96
N ARG A 818 16.27 13.22 26.09
CA ARG A 818 16.17 14.20 27.17
C ARG A 818 16.76 15.54 26.79
N GLU A 819 17.88 15.56 26.06
CA GLU A 819 18.46 16.79 25.53
C GLU A 819 17.54 17.46 24.50
N LEU A 820 16.96 16.68 23.59
CA LEU A 820 16.00 17.20 22.60
C LEU A 820 14.77 17.84 23.24
N ILE A 821 14.24 17.26 24.32
CA ILE A 821 13.10 17.83 25.06
C ILE A 821 13.48 19.18 25.66
N LYS A 822 14.64 19.28 26.31
CA LYS A 822 15.14 20.55 26.86
C LYS A 822 15.31 21.62 25.79
N MET A 823 15.90 21.26 24.65
CA MET A 823 16.07 22.19 23.53
C MET A 823 14.73 22.71 23.02
N ARG A 824 13.73 21.84 22.93
CA ARG A 824 12.38 22.23 22.49
C ARG A 824 11.68 23.16 23.47
N GLU A 825 11.88 22.96 24.78
CA GLU A 825 11.36 23.87 25.81
C GLU A 825 11.99 25.27 25.67
N ILE A 826 13.32 25.34 25.52
CA ILE A 826 14.05 26.60 25.31
C ILE A 826 13.59 27.31 24.04
N SER A 827 13.46 26.60 22.90
CA SER A 827 12.98 27.21 21.65
C SER A 827 11.59 27.83 21.79
N LYS A 828 10.70 27.20 22.56
CA LYS A 828 9.35 27.72 22.79
C LYS A 828 9.36 29.00 23.64
N GLU A 829 10.25 29.08 24.63
CA GLU A 829 10.44 30.31 25.41
C GLU A 829 11.00 31.45 24.55
N LEU A 830 11.92 31.14 23.62
CA LEU A 830 12.48 32.12 22.69
C LEU A 830 11.45 32.62 21.65
N GLU A 831 10.54 31.77 21.15
CA GLU A 831 9.43 32.20 20.29
C GLU A 831 8.49 33.19 21.01
N ILE A 832 8.27 33.01 22.31
CA ILE A 832 7.49 33.95 23.11
C ILE A 832 8.23 35.29 23.23
N ALA A 833 9.53 35.25 23.51
CA ALA A 833 10.38 36.45 23.58
C ALA A 833 10.36 37.24 22.25
N ARG A 834 10.43 36.55 21.10
CA ARG A 834 10.26 37.14 19.76
C ARG A 834 8.97 37.94 19.64
N THR A 835 7.87 37.31 20.04
CA THR A 835 6.54 37.91 19.93
C THR A 835 6.42 39.18 20.77
N ILE A 836 6.99 39.16 21.99
CA ILE A 836 7.04 40.34 22.87
C ILE A 836 7.87 41.44 22.20
N GLN A 837 9.07 41.12 21.72
CA GLN A 837 9.96 42.10 21.10
C GLN A 837 9.35 42.74 19.85
N SER A 838 8.78 41.96 18.94
CA SER A 838 8.13 42.49 17.73
C SER A 838 6.95 43.41 18.07
N SER A 839 6.23 43.16 19.17
CA SER A 839 5.15 44.05 19.63
C SER A 839 5.62 45.39 20.22
N LEU A 840 6.92 45.53 20.50
CA LEU A 840 7.50 46.80 20.95
C LEU A 840 7.83 47.72 19.77
N LEU A 841 8.03 47.18 18.56
CA LEU A 841 8.26 47.98 17.37
C LEU A 841 6.95 48.66 16.89
N PRO A 842 7.03 49.76 16.12
CA PRO A 842 5.85 50.46 15.62
C PRO A 842 4.99 49.57 14.69
N ASP A 843 3.71 49.39 15.02
CA ASP A 843 2.77 48.63 14.17
C ASP A 843 2.40 49.38 12.87
N LYS A 844 2.42 50.71 12.90
CA LYS A 844 2.07 51.59 11.77
C LYS A 844 2.90 52.87 11.81
N PRO A 845 3.27 53.42 10.64
CA PRO A 845 3.89 54.73 10.59
C PRO A 845 2.94 55.85 11.03
N PRO A 846 3.49 57.01 11.45
CA PRO A 846 2.71 58.21 11.77
C PRO A 846 1.95 58.75 10.54
N ASP A 847 0.77 59.34 10.75
CA ASP A 847 -0.07 59.90 9.67
C ASP A 847 0.19 61.41 9.52
N ILE A 848 1.29 61.76 8.85
CA ILE A 848 1.69 63.15 8.61
C ILE A 848 1.29 63.55 7.18
N PRO A 849 0.55 64.65 6.99
CA PRO A 849 0.15 65.12 5.66
C PRO A 849 1.36 65.34 4.74
N ASN A 850 1.25 64.84 3.50
CA ASN A 850 2.29 64.93 2.46
C ASN A 850 3.61 64.20 2.80
N VAL A 851 3.58 63.18 3.65
CA VAL A 851 4.74 62.34 3.95
C VAL A 851 4.34 60.86 3.88
N GLU A 852 5.14 60.04 3.21
CA GLU A 852 5.01 58.58 3.20
C GLU A 852 6.14 57.94 4.00
N PHE A 853 5.84 56.87 4.72
CA PHE A 853 6.79 56.16 5.58
C PHE A 853 6.71 54.66 5.39
N ALA A 854 7.84 54.00 5.58
CA ALA A 854 7.96 52.56 5.69
C ALA A 854 9.07 52.21 6.69
N GLY A 855 8.87 51.15 7.48
CA GLY A 855 9.84 50.66 8.46
C GLY A 855 9.68 49.16 8.64
N VAL A 856 10.80 48.43 8.67
CA VAL A 856 10.82 46.97 8.89
C VAL A 856 12.06 46.58 9.69
N CYS A 857 11.94 45.52 10.48
CA CYS A 857 13.04 44.89 11.21
C CYS A 857 12.92 43.36 11.06
N TYR A 858 13.96 42.74 10.53
CA TYR A 858 14.07 41.30 10.32
C TYR A 858 15.17 40.75 11.23
N THR A 859 14.79 40.04 12.30
CA THR A 859 15.76 39.49 13.24
C THR A 859 16.45 38.24 12.69
N TYR A 860 17.76 38.08 12.97
CA TYR A 860 18.57 36.93 12.58
C TYR A 860 18.12 35.63 13.28
N GLU A 861 17.98 35.67 14.61
CA GLU A 861 17.49 34.55 15.41
C GLU A 861 16.04 34.77 15.90
N PHE A 862 15.71 34.26 17.09
CA PHE A 862 14.42 34.46 17.72
C PHE A 862 14.24 35.90 18.18
N VAL A 863 15.28 36.58 18.66
CA VAL A 863 15.26 37.96 19.15
C VAL A 863 16.50 38.71 18.66
N GLY A 864 16.40 40.03 18.53
CA GLY A 864 17.44 40.88 17.95
C GLY A 864 17.93 42.04 18.84
N GLY A 865 19.02 42.71 18.47
CA GLY A 865 19.50 43.96 19.08
C GLY A 865 18.92 45.22 18.42
N ASP A 866 18.46 45.09 17.17
CA ASP A 866 17.96 46.18 16.34
C ASP A 866 16.66 46.84 16.84
N TYR A 867 16.57 48.15 16.65
CA TYR A 867 15.42 48.97 17.03
C TYR A 867 15.18 50.15 16.10
N TYR A 868 13.90 50.44 15.87
CA TYR A 868 13.47 51.69 15.29
C TYR A 868 12.15 52.17 15.89
N ASP A 869 11.91 53.48 15.92
CA ASP A 869 10.64 54.06 16.37
C ASP A 869 10.40 55.46 15.77
N TYR A 870 9.16 55.93 15.88
CA TYR A 870 8.70 57.24 15.45
C TYR A 870 8.04 57.94 16.64
N PHE A 871 8.40 59.20 16.90
CA PHE A 871 7.77 60.01 17.94
C PHE A 871 7.15 61.28 17.34
N GLU A 872 5.82 61.35 17.33
CA GLU A 872 5.07 62.55 16.95
C GLU A 872 5.15 63.58 18.07
N ILE A 873 5.93 64.65 17.88
CA ILE A 873 6.08 65.74 18.85
C ILE A 873 4.97 66.79 18.65
N SER A 874 4.65 67.10 17.39
CA SER A 874 3.54 67.97 16.98
C SER A 874 3.18 67.71 15.51
N ASP A 875 2.11 68.33 15.00
CA ASP A 875 1.65 68.20 13.60
C ASP A 875 2.73 68.49 12.53
N ASN A 876 3.84 69.16 12.88
CA ASN A 876 4.92 69.50 11.95
C ASN A 876 6.31 69.03 12.41
N ILE A 877 6.41 68.30 13.52
CA ILE A 877 7.70 67.82 14.05
C ILE A 877 7.59 66.32 14.33
N LEU A 878 8.46 65.55 13.67
CA LEU A 878 8.59 64.12 13.85
C LEU A 878 10.02 63.76 14.25
N ASP A 879 10.16 62.99 15.32
CA ASP A 879 11.42 62.36 15.65
C ASP A 879 11.46 60.91 15.15
N ILE A 880 12.60 60.52 14.59
CA ILE A 880 12.88 59.20 14.02
C ILE A 880 14.15 58.68 14.67
N VAL A 881 14.12 57.43 15.13
CA VAL A 881 15.29 56.76 15.68
C VAL A 881 15.50 55.39 15.04
N ILE A 882 16.76 55.07 14.77
CA ILE A 882 17.22 53.72 14.44
C ILE A 882 18.45 53.42 15.29
N ALA A 883 18.54 52.21 15.82
CA ALA A 883 19.63 51.79 16.68
C ALA A 883 19.92 50.30 16.52
N ASP A 884 21.17 49.93 16.78
CA ASP A 884 21.62 48.55 16.89
C ASP A 884 22.43 48.38 18.18
N VAL A 885 22.06 47.37 18.96
CA VAL A 885 22.72 46.97 20.20
C VAL A 885 23.64 45.80 19.90
N SER A 886 24.93 45.93 20.22
CA SER A 886 25.92 44.91 19.92
C SER A 886 25.50 43.50 20.38
N GLY A 887 25.34 42.58 19.44
CA GLY A 887 24.96 41.19 19.67
C GLY A 887 23.49 40.88 19.35
N HIS A 888 23.19 39.60 19.12
CA HIS A 888 21.89 39.15 18.59
C HIS A 888 21.22 38.11 19.51
N ASN A 889 21.26 38.31 20.83
CA ASN A 889 20.79 37.35 21.83
C ASN A 889 19.72 37.95 22.76
N VAL A 890 19.22 37.16 23.70
CA VAL A 890 18.16 37.63 24.63
C VAL A 890 18.58 38.86 25.44
N ALA A 891 19.87 38.99 25.77
CA ALA A 891 20.37 40.13 26.54
C ALA A 891 20.37 41.42 25.70
N SER A 892 20.77 41.38 24.42
CA SER A 892 20.71 42.58 23.55
C SER A 892 19.27 43.03 23.29
N ALA A 893 18.33 42.10 23.13
CA ALA A 893 16.90 42.42 23.01
C ALA A 893 16.28 43.10 24.24
N LEU A 894 16.79 42.76 25.45
CA LEU A 894 16.37 43.42 26.69
C LEU A 894 16.92 44.85 26.78
N ILE A 895 18.18 45.04 26.40
CA ILE A 895 18.80 46.37 26.34
C ILE A 895 18.09 47.25 25.32
N MET A 896 17.74 46.70 24.16
CA MET A 896 16.91 47.39 23.17
C MET A 896 15.59 47.89 23.77
N SER A 897 14.90 47.03 24.53
CA SER A 897 13.63 47.37 25.18
C SER A 897 13.80 48.48 26.23
N GLU A 898 14.92 48.50 26.93
CA GLU A 898 15.30 49.53 27.89
C GLU A 898 15.58 50.87 27.19
N VAL A 899 16.40 50.88 26.13
CA VAL A 899 16.69 52.08 25.32
C VAL A 899 15.40 52.73 24.82
N ARG A 900 14.50 51.93 24.25
CA ARG A 900 13.19 52.40 23.79
C ARG A 900 12.39 53.06 24.93
N THR A 901 12.38 52.44 26.10
CA THR A 901 11.62 52.93 27.26
C THR A 901 12.19 54.24 27.77
N LEU A 902 13.52 54.35 27.85
CA LEU A 902 14.23 55.57 28.25
C LEU A 902 14.00 56.70 27.24
N LEU A 903 14.12 56.42 25.94
CA LEU A 903 13.83 57.41 24.88
C LEU A 903 12.40 57.93 24.98
N LYS A 904 11.40 57.03 25.10
CA LYS A 904 10.00 57.42 25.29
C LYS A 904 9.81 58.32 26.51
N SER A 905 10.49 58.00 27.62
CA SER A 905 10.42 58.77 28.85
C SER A 905 11.07 60.16 28.73
N ILE A 906 12.27 60.25 28.14
CA ILE A 906 12.99 61.51 27.94
C ILE A 906 12.19 62.46 27.05
N ILE A 907 11.64 61.95 25.94
CA ILE A 907 10.85 62.73 24.99
C ILE A 907 9.55 63.22 25.64
N ALA A 908 8.84 62.33 26.36
CA ALA A 908 7.58 62.69 27.01
C ALA A 908 7.74 63.73 28.13
N THR A 909 8.90 63.75 28.80
CA THR A 909 9.18 64.70 29.89
C THR A 909 9.72 66.04 29.39
N ASN A 910 10.44 66.07 28.27
CA ASN A 910 11.03 67.29 27.71
C ASN A 910 10.89 67.35 26.18
N PRO A 911 9.69 67.65 25.64
CA PRO A 911 9.45 67.68 24.19
C PRO A 911 10.27 68.75 23.44
N ASP A 912 10.70 69.82 24.13
CA ASP A 912 11.50 70.91 23.55
C ASP A 912 13.02 70.61 23.49
N CYS A 913 13.49 69.46 23.99
CA CYS A 913 14.91 69.11 23.96
C CYS A 913 15.41 68.88 22.53
N GLU A 914 16.63 69.35 22.21
CA GLU A 914 17.26 69.10 20.90
C GLU A 914 17.84 67.68 20.83
N PRO A 915 18.00 67.07 19.62
CA PRO A 915 18.54 65.72 19.44
C PRO A 915 19.81 65.41 20.25
N LYS A 916 20.78 66.33 20.30
CA LYS A 916 22.02 66.12 21.07
C LYS A 916 21.77 65.91 22.57
N ASP A 917 20.79 66.62 23.13
CA ASP A 917 20.51 66.62 24.57
C ASP A 917 19.78 65.33 24.94
N ILE A 918 18.92 64.83 24.04
CA ILE A 918 18.23 63.54 24.16
C ILE A 918 19.25 62.40 24.19
N ILE A 919 20.18 62.36 23.23
CA ILE A 919 21.18 61.28 23.16
C ILE A 919 22.21 61.38 24.29
N THR A 920 22.64 62.59 24.66
CA THR A 920 23.49 62.81 25.83
C THR A 920 22.82 62.30 27.10
N LYS A 921 21.53 62.57 27.28
CA LYS A 921 20.77 62.11 28.44
C LYS A 921 20.58 60.60 28.42
N LEU A 922 20.23 60.01 27.27
CA LEU A 922 20.09 58.57 27.09
C LEU A 922 21.38 57.83 27.48
N ASN A 923 22.52 58.26 26.94
CA ASN A 923 23.82 57.64 27.26
C ASN A 923 24.12 57.71 28.77
N SER A 924 23.85 58.84 29.43
CA SER A 924 24.09 58.98 30.87
C SER A 924 23.23 58.06 31.74
N GLU A 925 21.99 57.75 31.31
CA GLU A 925 21.05 56.90 32.05
C GLU A 925 21.35 55.41 31.87
N ILE A 926 21.77 54.98 30.68
CA ILE A 926 22.00 53.56 30.36
C ILE A 926 23.47 53.11 30.51
N TYR A 927 24.42 54.04 30.70
CA TYR A 927 25.85 53.73 30.71
C TYR A 927 26.25 52.62 31.69
N GLU A 928 25.72 52.64 32.92
CA GLU A 928 26.10 51.66 33.95
C GLU A 928 25.66 50.24 33.57
N ASP A 929 24.53 50.10 32.88
CA ASP A 929 24.01 48.81 32.41
C ASP A 929 24.80 48.31 31.19
N LEU A 930 25.16 49.20 30.26
CA LEU A 930 26.01 48.89 29.12
C LEU A 930 27.43 48.48 29.53
N GLU A 931 28.06 49.22 30.46
CA GLU A 931 29.41 48.93 30.97
C GLU A 931 29.47 47.56 31.67
N LYS A 932 28.44 47.22 32.46
CA LYS A 932 28.36 45.96 33.19
C LYS A 932 28.18 44.74 32.29
N LEU A 933 27.49 44.91 31.16
CA LEU A 933 27.20 43.84 30.21
C LEU A 933 28.17 43.81 29.03
N GLU A 934 29.14 44.72 28.99
CA GLU A 934 30.09 44.91 27.88
C GLU A 934 29.39 45.13 26.53
N PHE A 935 28.24 45.82 26.54
CA PHE A 935 27.49 46.18 25.34
C PHE A 935 27.77 47.61 24.90
N ILE A 936 27.67 47.84 23.60
CA ILE A 936 27.70 49.17 22.98
C ILE A 936 26.50 49.30 22.06
N ILE A 937 26.07 50.54 21.79
CA ILE A 937 24.92 50.81 20.93
C ILE A 937 25.31 51.83 19.87
N THR A 938 25.05 51.49 18.61
CA THR A 938 25.05 52.46 17.52
C THR A 938 23.65 53.04 17.38
N LEU A 939 23.50 54.35 17.27
CA LEU A 939 22.18 54.98 17.20
C LEU A 939 22.19 56.25 16.36
N VAL A 940 21.16 56.44 15.55
CA VAL A 940 20.90 57.67 14.83
C VAL A 940 19.53 58.23 15.22
N TYR A 941 19.50 59.52 15.56
CA TYR A 941 18.29 60.23 15.95
C TYR A 941 18.10 61.46 15.06
N LEU A 942 16.94 61.57 14.42
CA LEU A 942 16.58 62.66 13.52
C LEU A 942 15.32 63.34 14.04
N ARG A 943 15.33 64.66 14.03
CA ARG A 943 14.15 65.51 14.15
C ARG A 943 13.87 66.17 12.81
N VAL A 944 12.72 65.85 12.24
CA VAL A 944 12.26 66.40 10.96
C VAL A 944 11.24 67.50 11.23
N ASP A 945 11.60 68.74 10.89
CA ASP A 945 10.74 69.91 10.96
C ASP A 945 10.16 70.20 9.56
N PHE A 946 8.91 69.79 9.38
CA PHE A 946 8.19 69.93 8.11
C PHE A 946 7.85 71.38 7.77
N LYS A 947 7.75 72.25 8.79
CA LYS A 947 7.41 73.66 8.60
C LYS A 947 8.60 74.47 8.09
N ASN A 948 9.79 74.22 8.64
CA ASN A 948 11.03 74.93 8.28
C ASN A 948 11.88 74.18 7.22
N GLN A 949 11.40 73.03 6.73
CA GLN A 949 12.08 72.18 5.74
C GLN A 949 13.50 71.76 6.16
N LYS A 950 13.64 71.35 7.42
CA LYS A 950 14.93 71.09 8.05
C LYS A 950 14.96 69.76 8.78
N ILE A 951 16.08 69.05 8.70
CA ILE A 951 16.40 67.87 9.51
C ILE A 951 17.51 68.26 10.47
N ILE A 952 17.30 68.01 11.75
CA ILE A 952 18.31 68.12 12.80
C ILE A 952 18.62 66.71 13.26
N TYR A 953 19.88 66.29 13.28
CA TYR A 953 20.21 64.91 13.62
C TYR A 953 21.47 64.79 14.48
N THR A 954 21.54 63.69 15.21
CA THR A 954 22.71 63.24 15.97
C THR A 954 22.97 61.78 15.61
N ASN A 955 24.18 61.48 15.14
CA ASN A 955 24.60 60.12 14.80
C ASN A 955 25.66 59.64 15.81
N ALA A 956 25.28 58.72 16.69
CA ALA A 956 26.15 58.06 17.66
C ALA A 956 26.76 56.77 17.08
N GLY A 957 27.59 56.92 16.05
CA GLY A 957 28.38 55.84 15.45
C GLY A 957 27.61 54.81 14.61
N HIS A 958 26.38 55.13 14.17
CA HIS A 958 25.54 54.29 13.32
C HIS A 958 25.85 54.48 11.82
N PRO A 959 25.49 53.51 10.94
CA PRO A 959 25.48 53.73 9.50
C PRO A 959 24.77 55.03 9.11
N LYS A 960 25.37 55.76 8.16
CA LYS A 960 24.92 57.11 7.82
C LYS A 960 23.61 57.06 7.04
N PRO A 961 22.59 57.84 7.45
CA PRO A 961 21.38 58.00 6.63
C PRO A 961 21.69 58.54 5.24
N VAL A 962 20.96 58.05 4.25
CA VAL A 962 21.10 58.43 2.85
C VAL A 962 19.90 59.24 2.44
N ILE A 963 20.11 60.41 1.84
CA ILE A 963 19.07 61.18 1.18
C ILE A 963 19.24 61.03 -0.33
N CYS A 964 18.16 60.69 -1.02
CA CYS A 964 18.12 60.57 -2.46
C CYS A 964 17.24 61.65 -3.08
N ARG A 965 17.80 62.37 -4.06
CA ARG A 965 17.18 63.47 -4.81
C ARG A 965 17.51 63.33 -6.29
N GLU A 966 16.52 63.36 -7.17
CA GLU A 966 16.71 63.34 -8.63
C GLU A 966 17.69 62.24 -9.12
N SER A 967 17.62 61.03 -8.55
CA SER A 967 18.54 59.91 -8.83
C SER A 967 20.02 60.19 -8.47
N GLN A 968 20.27 61.07 -7.50
CA GLN A 968 21.55 61.23 -6.83
C GLN A 968 21.39 60.96 -5.33
N SER A 969 22.37 60.30 -4.72
CA SER A 969 22.40 60.02 -3.28
C SER A 969 23.42 60.91 -2.58
N PHE A 970 23.11 61.32 -1.34
CA PHE A 970 24.05 61.99 -0.45
C PHE A 970 23.86 61.50 0.98
N GLU A 971 24.98 61.19 1.64
CA GLU A 971 24.98 60.74 3.04
C GLU A 971 24.95 61.92 4.01
N LEU A 972 24.34 61.72 5.17
CA LEU A 972 24.51 62.59 6.33
C LEU A 972 25.86 62.27 7.00
N THR A 973 26.88 63.07 6.70
CA THR A 973 28.29 62.70 6.93
C THR A 973 28.81 62.92 8.36
N GLU A 974 28.16 63.77 9.15
CA GLU A 974 28.56 64.05 10.54
C GLU A 974 28.17 62.89 11.48
N GLY A 975 29.15 62.39 12.24
CA GLY A 975 28.99 61.28 13.19
C GLY A 975 29.83 61.48 14.45
N ASP A 976 29.43 60.81 15.51
CA ASP A 976 29.92 60.98 16.88
C ASP A 976 30.19 59.61 17.55
N LEU A 977 30.57 59.60 18.84
CA LEU A 977 30.92 58.39 19.59
C LEU A 977 29.72 57.45 19.83
N LEU A 978 29.93 56.13 19.82
CA LEU A 978 28.89 55.14 20.17
C LEU A 978 28.43 55.30 21.63
N LEU A 979 27.20 54.90 21.94
CA LEU A 979 26.71 54.89 23.33
C LEU A 979 27.40 53.77 24.12
N GLY A 980 27.59 54.01 25.42
CA GLY A 980 28.22 53.06 26.34
C GLY A 980 29.76 53.15 26.41
N VAL A 981 30.39 54.01 25.60
CA VAL A 981 31.87 54.15 25.59
C VAL A 981 32.38 55.12 26.66
N LEU A 982 31.68 56.23 26.91
CA LEU A 982 32.05 57.24 27.92
C LEU A 982 30.79 57.77 28.63
N LYS A 983 30.77 57.77 29.96
CA LYS A 983 29.59 58.12 30.77
C LYS A 983 29.05 59.53 30.54
N ASP A 984 29.90 60.54 30.73
CA ASP A 984 29.50 61.96 30.67
C ASP A 984 29.87 62.61 29.32
N TYR A 985 29.70 61.86 28.22
CA TYR A 985 29.99 62.36 26.88
C TYR A 985 28.86 63.26 26.35
N LYS A 986 29.23 64.42 25.79
CA LYS A 986 28.28 65.37 25.20
C LYS A 986 28.27 65.21 23.69
N TYR A 987 27.12 64.82 23.16
CA TYR A 987 26.92 64.61 21.74
C TYR A 987 26.80 65.93 20.97
N SER A 988 27.20 65.89 19.71
CA SER A 988 27.01 66.96 18.73
C SER A 988 25.72 66.73 17.93
N GLN A 989 25.19 67.80 17.34
CA GLN A 989 24.09 67.72 16.37
C GLN A 989 24.45 68.52 15.14
N SER A 990 23.85 68.12 14.04
CA SER A 990 24.06 68.67 12.72
C SER A 990 22.72 69.01 12.11
N GLU A 991 22.74 69.86 11.08
CA GLU A 991 21.52 70.25 10.39
C GLU A 991 21.66 70.21 8.87
N THR A 992 20.59 69.81 8.19
CA THR A 992 20.50 69.82 6.73
C THR A 992 19.11 70.23 6.27
N GLN A 993 19.00 70.73 5.04
CA GLN A 993 17.72 71.08 4.41
C GLN A 993 17.28 69.97 3.45
N PHE A 994 15.97 69.68 3.45
CA PHE A 994 15.36 68.77 2.49
C PHE A 994 14.51 69.52 1.47
N GLN A 995 14.26 68.90 0.33
CA GLN A 995 13.41 69.39 -0.75
C GLN A 995 12.19 68.48 -0.94
N PRO A 996 11.09 68.99 -1.53
CA PRO A 996 9.97 68.14 -1.94
C PRO A 996 10.43 67.03 -2.89
N ASN A 997 9.90 65.82 -2.70
CA ASN A 997 10.28 64.55 -3.33
C ASN A 997 11.61 63.93 -2.88
N ASP A 998 12.28 64.46 -1.86
CA ASP A 998 13.43 63.78 -1.26
C ASP A 998 13.00 62.47 -0.58
N MET A 999 13.79 61.41 -0.80
CA MET A 999 13.68 60.12 -0.13
C MET A 999 14.79 59.99 0.90
N ILE A 1000 14.45 59.77 2.17
CA ILE A 1000 15.41 59.59 3.27
C ILE A 1000 15.38 58.12 3.68
N PHE A 1001 16.54 57.49 3.70
CA PHE A 1001 16.72 56.07 4.00
C PHE A 1001 17.67 55.88 5.17
N LEU A 1002 17.26 55.10 6.17
CA LEU A 1002 18.03 54.71 7.33
C LEU A 1002 18.10 53.19 7.39
N TYR A 1003 19.24 52.64 7.82
CA TYR A 1003 19.47 51.20 7.84
C TYR A 1003 20.52 50.80 8.86
N THR A 1004 20.46 49.53 9.27
CA THR A 1004 21.50 48.87 10.07
C THR A 1004 22.52 48.16 9.19
N ASP A 1005 23.70 47.92 9.74
CA ASP A 1005 24.84 47.34 9.03
C ASP A 1005 24.61 45.89 8.57
N GLY A 1006 23.65 45.17 9.15
CA GLY A 1006 23.22 43.85 8.68
C GLY A 1006 22.84 43.79 7.19
N ILE A 1007 22.50 44.92 6.55
CA ILE A 1007 22.35 45.00 5.09
C ILE A 1007 23.71 44.97 4.41
N THR A 1008 24.61 45.85 4.82
CA THR A 1008 25.93 46.01 4.19
C THR A 1008 26.85 44.84 4.46
N GLU A 1009 26.71 44.18 5.61
CA GLU A 1009 27.48 43.02 6.05
C GLU A 1009 26.87 41.68 5.65
N ALA A 1010 25.74 41.67 4.93
CA ALA A 1010 25.18 40.44 4.39
C ALA A 1010 26.16 39.76 3.41
N GLU A 1011 26.49 38.50 3.67
CA GLU A 1011 27.47 37.73 2.91
C GLU A 1011 26.84 36.74 1.93
N ASN A 1012 27.39 36.66 0.71
CA ASN A 1012 27.09 35.58 -0.22
C ASN A 1012 27.91 34.30 0.09
N GLU A 1013 27.68 33.21 -0.65
CA GLU A 1013 28.40 31.92 -0.49
C GLU A 1013 29.94 32.04 -0.58
N LYS A 1014 30.46 33.11 -1.21
CA LYS A 1014 31.90 33.37 -1.36
C LYS A 1014 32.48 34.22 -0.21
N GLY A 1015 31.65 34.63 0.75
CA GLY A 1015 32.03 35.53 1.83
C GLY A 1015 32.22 36.99 1.40
N GLU A 1016 31.66 37.39 0.24
CA GLU A 1016 31.66 38.79 -0.17
C GLU A 1016 30.46 39.52 0.45
N PHE A 1017 30.71 40.68 1.05
CA PHE A 1017 29.68 41.55 1.60
C PHE A 1017 28.84 42.22 0.49
N PHE A 1018 27.56 42.45 0.78
CA PHE A 1018 26.65 43.22 -0.09
C PHE A 1018 27.20 44.62 -0.32
N GLY A 1019 27.64 45.28 0.75
CA GLY A 1019 28.42 46.51 0.74
C GLY A 1019 27.64 47.77 0.33
N TYR A 1020 28.23 48.93 0.66
CA TYR A 1020 27.65 50.25 0.43
C TYR A 1020 27.38 50.55 -1.05
N GLU A 1021 28.28 50.16 -1.95
CA GLU A 1021 28.14 50.46 -3.39
C GLU A 1021 26.89 49.81 -4.03
N ARG A 1022 26.52 48.60 -3.59
CA ARG A 1022 25.33 47.91 -4.11
C ARG A 1022 24.07 48.53 -3.53
N LEU A 1023 24.08 48.81 -2.22
CA LEU A 1023 22.99 49.49 -1.54
C LEU A 1023 22.69 50.84 -2.20
N GLU A 1024 23.72 51.65 -2.43
CA GLU A 1024 23.58 52.96 -3.06
C GLU A 1024 22.97 52.85 -4.48
N LYS A 1025 23.41 51.88 -5.28
CA LYS A 1025 22.85 51.64 -6.63
C LYS A 1025 21.36 51.31 -6.57
N VAL A 1026 20.94 50.47 -5.62
CA VAL A 1026 19.53 50.11 -5.46
C VAL A 1026 18.71 51.33 -5.03
N ILE A 1027 19.22 52.15 -4.11
CA ILE A 1027 18.56 53.38 -3.66
C ILE A 1027 18.39 54.37 -4.81
N ILE A 1028 19.46 54.66 -5.57
CA ILE A 1028 19.44 55.61 -6.68
C ILE A 1028 18.43 55.20 -7.77
N ASN A 1029 18.42 53.90 -8.13
CA ASN A 1029 17.53 53.38 -9.17
C ASN A 1029 16.05 53.45 -8.77
N ASN A 1030 15.75 53.43 -7.47
CA ASN A 1030 14.39 53.37 -6.94
C ASN A 1030 13.97 54.63 -6.17
N CYS A 1031 14.74 55.71 -6.25
CA CYS A 1031 14.52 57.00 -5.59
C CYS A 1031 13.10 57.57 -5.79
N GLY A 1032 12.53 57.36 -6.98
CA GLY A 1032 11.20 57.85 -7.36
C GLY A 1032 10.02 57.00 -6.86
N THR A 1033 10.28 55.82 -6.30
CA THR A 1033 9.23 54.87 -5.86
C THR A 1033 8.63 55.26 -4.50
N SER A 1034 7.68 54.48 -3.99
CA SER A 1034 7.18 54.67 -2.61
C SER A 1034 8.20 54.12 -1.59
N PRO A 1035 8.23 54.60 -0.34
CA PRO A 1035 9.10 54.07 0.70
C PRO A 1035 8.98 52.54 0.91
N ASN A 1036 7.77 51.99 0.81
CA ASN A 1036 7.55 50.54 0.92
C ASN A 1036 8.18 49.79 -0.25
N ASP A 1037 8.03 50.30 -1.47
CA ASP A 1037 8.63 49.67 -2.65
C ASP A 1037 10.16 49.71 -2.58
N LEU A 1038 10.75 50.82 -2.12
CA LEU A 1038 12.20 50.92 -1.93
C LEU A 1038 12.72 49.85 -0.96
N ILE A 1039 12.09 49.70 0.21
CA ILE A 1039 12.46 48.66 1.19
C ILE A 1039 12.33 47.27 0.58
N ALA A 1040 11.24 47.00 -0.16
CA ALA A 1040 11.04 45.72 -0.83
C ALA A 1040 12.14 45.42 -1.86
N TYR A 1041 12.51 46.40 -2.70
CA TYR A 1041 13.58 46.24 -3.68
C TYR A 1041 14.95 46.01 -3.06
N ILE A 1042 15.26 46.68 -1.93
CA ILE A 1042 16.51 46.44 -1.20
C ILE A 1042 16.52 45.01 -0.64
N TYR A 1043 15.41 44.57 -0.06
CA TYR A 1043 15.30 43.22 0.49
C TYR A 1043 15.39 42.12 -0.58
N GLU A 1044 14.71 42.29 -1.72
CA GLU A 1044 14.80 41.36 -2.86
C GLU A 1044 16.23 41.30 -3.42
N SER A 1045 16.89 42.45 -3.60
CA SER A 1045 18.28 42.50 -4.05
C SER A 1045 19.24 41.83 -3.07
N LEU A 1046 18.96 41.88 -1.77
CA LEU A 1046 19.74 41.22 -0.73
C LEU A 1046 19.56 39.69 -0.81
N LEU A 1047 18.32 39.21 -0.97
CA LEU A 1047 18.02 37.78 -1.13
C LEU A 1047 18.65 37.17 -2.40
N GLU A 1048 18.58 37.90 -3.52
CA GLU A 1048 19.24 37.49 -4.76
C GLU A 1048 20.76 37.41 -4.61
N PHE A 1049 21.36 38.29 -3.82
CA PHE A 1049 22.80 38.30 -3.56
C PHE A 1049 23.24 37.16 -2.64
N THR A 1050 22.46 36.83 -1.62
CA THR A 1050 22.80 35.81 -0.61
C THR A 1050 22.49 34.38 -1.07
N ASN A 1051 21.56 34.17 -2.01
CA ASN A 1051 21.34 32.90 -2.70
C ASN A 1051 21.08 31.71 -1.74
N ASP A 1052 20.17 31.90 -0.77
CA ASP A 1052 19.83 30.98 0.33
C ASP A 1052 20.90 30.80 1.43
N THR A 1053 21.99 31.59 1.48
CA THR A 1053 22.83 31.65 2.70
C THR A 1053 22.03 32.25 3.85
N LYS A 1054 22.16 31.67 5.05
CA LYS A 1054 21.52 32.23 6.24
C LYS A 1054 22.11 33.63 6.52
N GLN A 1055 21.23 34.63 6.58
CA GLN A 1055 21.48 35.94 7.20
C GLN A 1055 22.20 35.72 8.54
N LYS A 1056 23.15 36.59 8.92
CA LYS A 1056 24.00 36.43 10.11
C LYS A 1056 23.80 37.53 11.17
N ASP A 1057 23.03 38.55 10.84
CA ASP A 1057 22.75 39.69 11.71
C ASP A 1057 21.36 40.26 11.48
N ASP A 1058 20.86 41.10 12.37
CA ASP A 1058 19.55 41.75 12.24
C ASP A 1058 19.55 42.76 11.07
N ILE A 1059 18.42 42.88 10.38
CA ILE A 1059 18.26 43.85 9.28
C ILE A 1059 17.11 44.78 9.58
N THR A 1060 17.42 46.05 9.78
CA THR A 1060 16.43 47.10 10.00
C THR A 1060 16.55 48.18 8.94
N MET A 1061 15.40 48.60 8.41
CA MET A 1061 15.28 49.59 7.36
C MET A 1061 14.16 50.56 7.68
N MET A 1062 14.40 51.85 7.42
CA MET A 1062 13.38 52.88 7.44
C MET A 1062 13.50 53.74 6.19
N ALA A 1063 12.37 54.07 5.59
CA ALA A 1063 12.29 54.95 4.43
C ALA A 1063 11.19 56.01 4.64
N LEU A 1064 11.48 57.24 4.24
CA LEU A 1064 10.63 58.42 4.39
C LEU A 1064 10.65 59.19 3.07
N LYS A 1065 9.49 59.46 2.49
CA LYS A 1065 9.36 60.31 1.28
C LYS A 1065 8.52 61.54 1.58
N ILE A 1066 9.10 62.70 1.33
CA ILE A 1066 8.44 63.99 1.52
C ILE A 1066 7.82 64.40 0.18
N LYS A 1067 6.51 64.67 0.10
CA LYS A 1067 5.81 64.98 -1.17
C LYS A 1067 5.76 66.46 -1.51
#